data_AF-A0A931RYD4-F1
#
_entry.id   AF-A0A931RYD4-F1
#
_cell.length_a   1.000
_cell.length_b   1.000
_cell.length_c   1.000
_cell.angle_alpha   90.00
_cell.angle_beta   90.00
_cell.angle_gamma   90.00
#
_symmetry.space_group_name_H-M   'P 1'
#
loop_
_entity.id
_entity.type
_entity.pdbx_description
1 polymer ?
#
loop_
_entity_poly.entity_id
_entity_poly.type
_entity_poly.pdbx_seq_one_letter_code
_entity_poly.pdbx_strand_id
1 'polypeptide(L)'
;MDRRPALTLFVLLAVPLWAAEPQAVINPDIFISTVVYIPVNPDIYIPQAPPPSGAWGVITIDADGETGYNPSLVLDSAGRPHIVYNDWGRGDLRYARFDGNQWVLETVKSQGNVGGTPSLALDSQNNPHISYYDYDLGDLWYARKSTDGWSFELVESTGSVGIYSSIKVDSSGKVHIAYEDVTPGKMDLRYAVRSTGGQWWVEAVDTPGDVGQFASLDVGSTGTVHIAYLDFTNFDLKYARQNKTGSSSWTWAKEIADATGWSGFFASLKVAGDGTAHIAHQDVSGQNLRYAKKSPAGSWTRTAVDVNGDVGEHASLALDSSGNAHIAYYDATNYKLKHAKWTGSSWSVNIVTGTSAESWNTSIKVDGNGTPHIAYLDWLRSDLKYARWSNAPALSWTGEPGYTSDGLSPEQGNSYTRFAYRVKYTDPDGDPALSGYPKLHVAKLPTIINPGIIVTTFVVPGAFEPLAASTANAISGSPFAMTAYSNPGGGATAFYEHALWLPAGGNYAYWFEAKDRWGVDAVGAPTSSKNAPSVTEVSIPSEGDEAFAYPNPARGNQVTFRLALGYLAPVIEMKIFDLAGTMVNTVPNDRFPKTTPPFYEYVWDMRDESGQQVASGIYVYWVRAVDQQSGKEFKAVKKFAILK
;
A
#
# COMPACT_ATOMS: atom_id res chain seq x y z
N MET A 1 33.87 -4.16 -7.91
CA MET A 1 34.87 -3.08 -7.84
C MET A 1 34.13 -1.77 -7.61
N ASP A 2 34.42 -1.15 -6.48
CA ASP A 2 33.68 -0.05 -5.86
C ASP A 2 33.84 1.27 -6.65
N ARG A 3 32.74 1.88 -7.10
CA ARG A 3 32.71 3.28 -7.55
C ARG A 3 31.64 4.04 -6.78
N ARG A 4 32.04 4.60 -5.65
CA ARG A 4 31.30 5.66 -4.97
C ARG A 4 31.55 6.99 -5.70
N PRO A 5 30.54 7.76 -6.09
CA PRO A 5 30.73 9.16 -6.45
C PRO A 5 30.82 10.01 -5.18
N ALA A 6 31.87 10.82 -5.07
CA ALA A 6 32.02 11.82 -4.03
C ALA A 6 30.95 12.92 -4.19
N LEU A 7 30.21 13.18 -3.11
CA LEU A 7 29.25 14.29 -3.04
C LEU A 7 30.02 15.61 -2.77
N THR A 8 30.11 16.47 -3.78
CA THR A 8 30.63 17.83 -3.62
C THR A 8 29.53 18.71 -3.02
N LEU A 9 29.70 19.07 -1.75
CA LEU A 9 28.81 19.96 -0.99
C LEU A 9 28.95 21.40 -1.49
N PHE A 10 27.91 21.95 -2.14
CA PHE A 10 27.81 23.39 -2.36
C PHE A 10 27.20 24.06 -1.10
N VAL A 11 28.06 24.73 -0.33
CA VAL A 11 27.63 25.66 0.73
C VAL A 11 27.32 27.01 0.07
N LEU A 12 26.05 27.41 0.07
CA LEU A 12 25.65 28.75 -0.34
C LEU A 12 26.02 29.72 0.79
N LEU A 13 27.08 30.50 0.60
CA LEU A 13 27.44 31.62 1.47
C LEU A 13 26.42 32.75 1.31
N ALA A 14 25.70 33.06 2.39
CA ALA A 14 24.97 34.33 2.51
C ALA A 14 25.96 35.49 2.66
N VAL A 15 25.88 36.48 1.78
CA VAL A 15 26.63 37.73 1.87
C VAL A 15 25.82 38.71 2.74
N PRO A 16 26.36 39.30 3.80
CA PRO A 16 25.68 40.38 4.50
C PRO A 16 25.99 41.71 3.79
N LEU A 17 24.95 42.46 3.42
CA LEU A 17 25.09 43.84 2.96
C LEU A 17 24.87 44.77 4.17
N TRP A 18 25.88 45.57 4.51
CA TRP A 18 25.78 46.66 5.50
C TRP A 18 25.90 48.03 4.82
N ALA A 19 25.05 48.98 5.27
CA ALA A 19 25.13 50.46 5.25
C ALA A 19 23.73 51.04 4.94
N ALA A 20 23.16 52.07 5.58
CA ALA A 20 23.55 52.99 6.64
C ALA A 20 22.28 53.60 7.30
N GLU A 21 22.37 54.11 8.53
CA GLU A 21 21.31 54.84 9.29
C GLU A 21 21.22 56.35 8.92
N PRO A 22 20.41 57.20 9.62
CA PRO A 22 18.95 57.20 9.83
C PRO A 22 18.33 58.57 9.43
N GLN A 23 17.00 58.74 9.51
CA GLN A 23 16.29 59.91 10.09
C GLN A 23 14.78 59.90 9.73
N ALA A 24 13.98 59.83 10.79
CA ALA A 24 12.79 60.64 11.05
C ALA A 24 11.36 60.16 10.70
N VAL A 25 10.57 60.25 11.78
CA VAL A 25 9.12 60.47 11.93
C VAL A 25 8.21 59.23 12.03
N ILE A 26 7.81 59.01 13.28
CA ILE A 26 6.73 58.15 13.76
C ILE A 26 5.39 58.66 13.18
N ASN A 27 4.65 57.78 12.51
CA ASN A 27 3.20 57.91 12.31
C ASN A 27 2.51 56.71 12.99
N PRO A 28 1.57 56.90 13.93
CA PRO A 28 1.00 55.79 14.68
C PRO A 28 -0.23 55.23 13.97
N ASP A 29 -0.04 54.59 12.81
CA ASP A 29 -1.07 53.73 12.21
C ASP A 29 -0.52 52.31 12.11
N ILE A 30 -0.63 51.60 13.24
CA ILE A 30 -0.39 50.16 13.33
C ILE A 30 -1.50 49.47 12.53
N PHE A 31 -1.20 49.11 11.28
CA PHE A 31 -1.92 48.04 10.58
C PHE A 31 -1.24 46.71 10.94
N ILE A 32 -1.70 46.05 11.99
CA ILE A 32 -1.45 44.62 12.14
C ILE A 32 -2.32 43.94 11.07
N SER A 33 -1.72 43.58 9.94
CA SER A 33 -2.38 42.68 8.99
C SER A 33 -2.42 41.29 9.62
N THR A 34 -3.49 41.00 10.35
CA THR A 34 -3.82 39.63 10.71
C THR A 34 -4.37 38.98 9.45
N VAL A 35 -3.62 38.08 8.84
CA VAL A 35 -4.13 37.22 7.76
C VAL A 35 -5.14 36.27 8.40
N VAL A 36 -6.43 36.55 8.21
CA VAL A 36 -7.50 35.62 8.58
C VAL A 36 -7.74 34.71 7.38
N TYR A 37 -7.41 33.43 7.54
CA TYR A 37 -7.80 32.38 6.59
C TYR A 37 -9.32 32.19 6.66
N ILE A 38 -10.02 32.51 5.57
CA ILE A 38 -11.40 32.07 5.37
C ILE A 38 -11.35 30.98 4.29
N PRO A 39 -11.65 29.70 4.61
CA PRO A 39 -11.81 28.70 3.58
C PRO A 39 -13.05 29.05 2.75
N VAL A 40 -12.83 29.44 1.50
CA VAL A 40 -13.90 29.54 0.51
C VAL A 40 -14.35 28.12 0.14
N ASN A 41 -15.67 27.97 0.10
CA ASN A 41 -16.47 26.82 -0.35
C ASN A 41 -15.72 25.77 -1.20
N PRO A 42 -15.66 24.48 -0.82
CA PRO A 42 -14.87 23.47 -1.53
C PRO A 42 -15.58 22.86 -2.77
N ASP A 43 -16.54 23.56 -3.38
CA ASP A 43 -17.24 23.06 -4.57
C ASP A 43 -16.59 23.51 -5.90
N ILE A 44 -15.27 23.66 -5.92
CA ILE A 44 -14.54 23.61 -7.21
C ILE A 44 -14.11 22.16 -7.40
N TYR A 45 -15.05 21.37 -7.93
CA TYR A 45 -14.71 20.18 -8.70
C TYR A 45 -13.92 20.66 -9.92
N ILE A 46 -12.60 20.69 -9.80
CA ILE A 46 -11.76 20.51 -10.99
C ILE A 46 -12.06 19.07 -11.41
N PRO A 47 -12.62 18.80 -12.60
CA PRO A 47 -12.67 17.45 -13.09
C PRO A 47 -11.23 16.95 -13.15
N GLN A 48 -10.82 16.20 -12.13
CA GLN A 48 -9.78 15.19 -12.29
C GLN A 48 -10.25 14.39 -13.50
N ALA A 49 -9.41 14.31 -14.53
CA ALA A 49 -9.65 13.42 -15.64
C ALA A 49 -10.10 12.06 -15.05
N PRO A 50 -11.13 11.39 -15.60
CA PRO A 50 -11.48 10.06 -15.13
C PRO A 50 -10.17 9.27 -15.02
N PRO A 51 -9.86 8.69 -13.85
CA PRO A 51 -8.58 8.03 -13.64
C PRO A 51 -8.38 7.04 -14.78
N PRO A 52 -7.14 6.86 -15.26
CA PRO A 52 -6.88 5.88 -16.31
C PRO A 52 -7.51 4.54 -15.92
N SER A 53 -7.94 3.78 -16.93
CA SER A 53 -8.59 2.46 -16.80
C SER A 53 -7.64 1.39 -16.24
N GLY A 54 -6.89 1.71 -15.19
CA GLY A 54 -5.76 0.98 -14.66
C GLY A 54 -4.69 1.90 -14.05
N ALA A 55 -4.11 1.48 -12.94
CA ALA A 55 -2.97 2.11 -12.28
C ALA A 55 -2.01 1.03 -11.75
N TRP A 56 -0.78 1.43 -11.45
CA TRP A 56 0.16 0.54 -10.77
C TRP A 56 -0.17 0.46 -9.27
N GLY A 57 -0.60 -0.71 -8.83
CA GLY A 57 -0.65 -1.06 -7.42
C GLY A 57 0.75 -1.41 -6.96
N VAL A 58 1.22 -0.77 -5.89
CA VAL A 58 2.53 -1.02 -5.29
C VAL A 58 2.36 -1.43 -3.83
N ILE A 59 2.97 -2.56 -3.47
CA ILE A 59 3.03 -3.07 -2.10
C ILE A 59 4.47 -3.39 -1.69
N THR A 60 4.70 -3.37 -0.38
CA THR A 60 5.96 -3.81 0.23
C THR A 60 5.81 -5.27 0.61
N ILE A 61 6.76 -6.11 0.18
CA ILE A 61 6.73 -7.56 0.40
C ILE A 61 7.57 -7.94 1.61
N ASP A 62 8.77 -7.36 1.69
CA ASP A 62 9.71 -7.57 2.77
C ASP A 62 10.34 -6.21 3.11
N ALA A 63 10.24 -5.82 4.38
CA ALA A 63 10.68 -4.52 4.90
C ALA A 63 11.69 -4.68 6.07
N ASP A 64 12.29 -5.86 6.21
CA ASP A 64 13.10 -6.22 7.37
C ASP A 64 14.53 -5.61 7.34
N GLY A 65 14.75 -4.57 6.52
CA GLY A 65 16.00 -3.81 6.38
C GLY A 65 17.07 -4.52 5.54
N GLU A 66 17.70 -3.79 4.62
CA GLU A 66 18.73 -4.31 3.68
C GLU A 66 18.32 -5.61 2.96
N THR A 67 17.05 -5.68 2.57
CA THR A 67 16.43 -6.84 1.92
C THR A 67 15.98 -6.51 0.49
N GLY A 68 15.70 -7.54 -0.32
CA GLY A 68 15.13 -7.37 -1.66
C GLY A 68 16.12 -7.10 -2.78
N TYR A 69 17.43 -7.32 -2.58
CA TYR A 69 18.44 -7.13 -3.61
C TYR A 69 18.34 -8.17 -4.72
N ASN A 70 18.60 -7.75 -5.97
CA ASN A 70 18.63 -8.61 -7.15
C ASN A 70 17.39 -9.53 -7.30
N PRO A 71 16.15 -9.03 -7.22
CA PRO A 71 14.98 -9.89 -7.24
C PRO A 71 14.83 -10.57 -8.60
N SER A 72 14.42 -11.83 -8.60
CA SER A 72 14.02 -12.56 -9.79
C SER A 72 12.60 -13.09 -9.61
N LEU A 73 11.68 -12.59 -10.46
CA LEU A 73 10.25 -12.85 -10.44
C LEU A 73 9.87 -13.87 -11.52
N VAL A 74 9.05 -14.83 -11.13
CA VAL A 74 8.32 -15.76 -12.01
C VAL A 74 6.87 -15.86 -11.56
N LEU A 75 5.98 -16.28 -12.47
CA LEU A 75 4.58 -16.55 -12.14
C LEU A 75 4.34 -18.06 -12.20
N ASP A 76 3.57 -18.58 -11.27
CA ASP A 76 3.08 -19.96 -11.31
C ASP A 76 1.98 -20.15 -12.35
N SER A 77 1.54 -21.39 -12.56
CA SER A 77 0.46 -21.72 -13.50
C SER A 77 -0.89 -21.06 -13.18
N ALA A 78 -1.08 -20.52 -11.98
CA ALA A 78 -2.26 -19.76 -11.57
C ALA A 78 -2.05 -18.23 -11.65
N GLY A 79 -0.91 -17.77 -12.19
CA GLY A 79 -0.56 -16.35 -12.30
C GLY A 79 -0.06 -15.74 -10.98
N ARG A 80 0.24 -16.55 -9.96
CA ARG A 80 0.71 -16.04 -8.66
C ARG A 80 2.21 -15.78 -8.69
N PRO A 81 2.67 -14.64 -8.16
CA PRO A 81 4.09 -14.28 -8.18
C PRO A 81 4.93 -15.07 -7.17
N HIS A 82 6.12 -15.46 -7.61
CA HIS A 82 7.19 -16.07 -6.84
C HIS A 82 8.47 -15.25 -7.07
N ILE A 83 9.13 -14.84 -6.00
CA ILE A 83 10.29 -13.95 -6.03
C ILE A 83 11.41 -14.56 -5.21
N VAL A 84 12.59 -14.72 -5.79
CA VAL A 84 13.84 -14.92 -5.04
C VAL A 84 14.57 -13.59 -4.94
N TYR A 85 15.26 -13.35 -3.83
CA TYR A 85 16.01 -12.13 -3.59
C TYR A 85 17.11 -12.36 -2.55
N ASN A 86 18.10 -11.48 -2.53
CA ASN A 86 19.14 -11.44 -1.52
C ASN A 86 18.72 -10.51 -0.37
N ASP A 87 18.90 -11.00 0.86
CA ASP A 87 18.87 -10.19 2.07
C ASP A 87 20.32 -9.90 2.46
N TRP A 88 20.78 -8.71 2.09
CA TRP A 88 22.16 -8.29 2.27
C TRP A 88 22.49 -8.08 3.74
N GLY A 89 21.53 -7.55 4.52
CA GLY A 89 21.70 -7.30 5.94
C GLY A 89 21.98 -8.57 6.75
N ARG A 90 21.39 -9.71 6.33
CA ARG A 90 21.61 -11.03 6.96
C ARG A 90 22.58 -11.93 6.20
N GLY A 91 22.88 -11.63 4.94
CA GLY A 91 23.62 -12.51 4.02
C GLY A 91 22.79 -13.70 3.52
N ASP A 92 21.46 -13.63 3.62
CA ASP A 92 20.58 -14.77 3.36
C ASP A 92 20.07 -14.77 1.90
N LEU A 93 19.87 -15.97 1.36
CA LEU A 93 19.05 -16.16 0.17
C LEU A 93 17.59 -16.35 0.59
N ARG A 94 16.70 -15.49 0.11
CA ARG A 94 15.31 -15.41 0.53
C ARG A 94 14.36 -15.70 -0.62
N TYR A 95 13.17 -16.16 -0.28
CA TYR A 95 12.12 -16.51 -1.22
C TYR A 95 10.75 -16.07 -0.71
N ALA A 96 10.02 -15.35 -1.55
CA ALA A 96 8.66 -14.90 -1.31
C ALA A 96 7.74 -15.52 -2.36
N ARG A 97 6.57 -16.01 -1.95
CA ARG A 97 5.52 -16.43 -2.88
C ARG A 97 4.16 -15.92 -2.42
N PHE A 98 3.31 -15.56 -3.36
CA PHE A 98 1.93 -15.24 -3.05
C PHE A 98 1.07 -16.52 -3.08
N ASP A 99 0.38 -16.84 -1.99
CA ASP A 99 -0.44 -18.05 -1.91
C ASP A 99 -1.86 -17.90 -2.51
N GLY A 100 -2.24 -16.67 -2.88
CA GLY A 100 -3.58 -16.29 -3.33
C GLY A 100 -4.29 -15.35 -2.36
N ASN A 101 -3.79 -15.27 -1.12
CA ASN A 101 -4.32 -14.42 -0.06
C ASN A 101 -3.23 -13.52 0.55
N GLN A 102 -2.03 -14.04 0.82
CA GLN A 102 -0.92 -13.32 1.42
C GLN A 102 0.43 -13.73 0.83
N TRP A 103 1.44 -12.92 1.11
CA TRP A 103 2.83 -13.24 0.82
C TRP A 103 3.38 -14.15 1.92
N VAL A 104 4.01 -15.26 1.50
CA VAL A 104 4.70 -16.20 2.36
C VAL A 104 6.20 -16.04 2.13
N LEU A 105 6.93 -15.61 3.17
CA LEU A 105 8.37 -15.41 3.14
C LEU A 105 9.10 -16.62 3.75
N GLU A 106 10.18 -17.04 3.13
CA GLU A 106 10.99 -18.18 3.55
C GLU A 106 12.48 -17.87 3.36
N THR A 107 13.33 -18.26 4.32
CA THR A 107 14.77 -18.32 4.11
C THR A 107 15.10 -19.59 3.35
N VAL A 108 15.66 -19.45 2.15
CA VAL A 108 16.12 -20.57 1.32
C VAL A 108 17.39 -21.13 1.94
N LYS A 109 18.38 -20.26 2.17
CA LYS A 109 19.67 -20.62 2.75
C LYS A 109 20.16 -19.47 3.62
N SER A 110 20.73 -19.82 4.77
CA SER A 110 21.33 -18.90 5.74
C SER A 110 22.76 -19.34 6.08
N GLN A 111 23.46 -18.49 6.85
CA GLN A 111 24.83 -18.68 7.34
C GLN A 111 25.89 -18.62 6.23
N GLY A 112 26.39 -17.41 6.00
CA GLY A 112 27.34 -17.03 4.94
C GLY A 112 26.80 -15.84 4.15
N ASN A 113 27.61 -15.20 3.31
CA ASN A 113 27.14 -14.22 2.32
C ASN A 113 26.67 -14.96 1.06
N VAL A 114 25.47 -15.53 1.13
CA VAL A 114 24.91 -16.35 0.05
C VAL A 114 23.83 -15.58 -0.72
N GLY A 115 23.61 -15.99 -1.97
CA GLY A 115 22.48 -15.46 -2.75
C GLY A 115 22.82 -14.29 -3.66
N GLY A 116 24.08 -14.12 -4.05
CA GLY A 116 24.47 -13.12 -5.05
C GLY A 116 23.82 -13.38 -6.40
N THR A 117 23.26 -12.32 -7.00
CA THR A 117 22.60 -12.35 -8.32
C THR A 117 21.72 -13.60 -8.55
N PRO A 118 20.72 -13.85 -7.69
CA PRO A 118 19.95 -15.08 -7.76
C PRO A 118 18.99 -15.05 -8.96
N SER A 119 18.75 -16.22 -9.54
CA SER A 119 17.81 -16.38 -10.65
C SER A 119 16.81 -17.47 -10.30
N LEU A 120 15.54 -17.29 -10.66
CA LEU A 120 14.45 -18.19 -10.34
C LEU A 120 13.75 -18.70 -11.60
N ALA A 121 13.46 -19.99 -11.62
CA ALA A 121 12.56 -20.64 -12.56
C ALA A 121 11.60 -21.57 -11.81
N LEU A 122 10.43 -21.84 -12.39
CA LEU A 122 9.53 -22.88 -11.92
C LEU A 122 9.54 -24.05 -12.89
N ASP A 123 9.40 -25.27 -12.36
CA ASP A 123 9.08 -26.44 -13.19
C ASP A 123 7.57 -26.52 -13.47
N SER A 124 7.15 -27.54 -14.22
CA SER A 124 5.75 -27.79 -14.58
C SER A 124 4.81 -28.04 -13.39
N GLN A 125 5.35 -28.29 -12.20
CA GLN A 125 4.63 -28.51 -10.95
C GLN A 125 4.65 -27.27 -10.05
N ASN A 126 5.17 -26.14 -10.55
CA ASN A 126 5.37 -24.90 -9.83
C ASN A 126 6.39 -25.00 -8.68
N ASN A 127 7.29 -25.99 -8.69
CA ASN A 127 8.38 -26.02 -7.72
C ASN A 127 9.45 -25.02 -8.14
N PRO A 128 10.00 -24.23 -7.20
CA PRO A 128 11.06 -23.28 -7.49
C PRO A 128 12.43 -23.94 -7.65
N HIS A 129 13.17 -23.48 -8.66
CA HIS A 129 14.54 -23.80 -9.02
C HIS A 129 15.33 -22.50 -9.03
N ILE A 130 16.40 -22.42 -8.24
CA ILE A 130 17.18 -21.21 -8.03
C ILE A 130 18.64 -21.46 -8.36
N SER A 131 19.24 -20.62 -9.18
CA SER A 131 20.70 -20.49 -9.26
C SER A 131 21.15 -19.29 -8.45
N TYR A 132 22.26 -19.40 -7.73
CA TYR A 132 22.80 -18.30 -6.95
C TYR A 132 24.32 -18.38 -6.80
N TYR A 133 24.94 -17.22 -6.67
CA TYR A 133 26.35 -17.07 -6.34
C TYR A 133 26.54 -17.06 -4.82
N ASP A 134 27.53 -17.81 -4.34
CA ASP A 134 27.98 -17.76 -2.96
C ASP A 134 29.20 -16.83 -2.87
N TYR A 135 29.05 -15.65 -2.24
CA TYR A 135 30.13 -14.65 -2.19
C TYR A 135 31.31 -15.10 -1.32
N ASP A 136 31.06 -15.95 -0.32
CA ASP A 136 32.11 -16.43 0.58
C ASP A 136 32.96 -17.51 -0.08
N LEU A 137 32.32 -18.41 -0.83
CA LEU A 137 33.00 -19.53 -1.48
C LEU A 137 33.48 -19.20 -2.89
N GLY A 138 32.83 -18.25 -3.58
CA GLY A 138 33.10 -17.97 -4.99
C GLY A 138 32.43 -18.95 -5.96
N ASP A 139 31.43 -19.68 -5.48
CA ASP A 139 30.86 -20.84 -6.18
C ASP A 139 29.49 -20.57 -6.78
N LEU A 140 29.16 -21.29 -7.86
CA LEU A 140 27.80 -21.36 -8.39
C LEU A 140 27.06 -22.52 -7.74
N TRP A 141 25.92 -22.20 -7.13
CA TRP A 141 25.05 -23.17 -6.48
C TRP A 141 23.67 -23.21 -7.11
N TYR A 142 23.03 -24.36 -6.96
CA TYR A 142 21.66 -24.59 -7.35
C TYR A 142 20.84 -25.05 -6.14
N ALA A 143 19.68 -24.43 -5.93
CA ALA A 143 18.69 -24.85 -4.96
C ALA A 143 17.39 -25.24 -5.64
N ARG A 144 16.72 -26.28 -5.12
CA ARG A 144 15.34 -26.61 -5.50
C ARG A 144 14.51 -26.89 -4.27
N LYS A 145 13.23 -26.53 -4.32
CA LYS A 145 12.26 -26.88 -3.28
C LYS A 145 11.45 -28.10 -3.70
N SER A 146 11.18 -28.97 -2.75
CA SER A 146 10.29 -30.12 -2.88
C SER A 146 9.38 -30.22 -1.65
N THR A 147 8.60 -31.29 -1.54
CA THR A 147 7.80 -31.58 -0.34
C THR A 147 8.66 -31.75 0.92
N ASP A 148 9.91 -32.17 0.76
CA ASP A 148 10.85 -32.42 1.87
C ASP A 148 11.65 -31.16 2.25
N GLY A 149 11.36 -30.02 1.62
CA GLY A 149 12.06 -28.74 1.82
C GLY A 149 13.05 -28.39 0.72
N TRP A 150 13.99 -27.51 1.04
CA TRP A 150 15.05 -27.06 0.14
C TRP A 150 16.20 -28.07 0.07
N SER A 151 16.70 -28.29 -1.13
CA SER A 151 17.91 -29.10 -1.40
C SER A 151 18.89 -28.30 -2.24
N PHE A 152 20.19 -28.55 -2.05
CA PHE A 152 21.27 -27.76 -2.62
C PHE A 152 22.26 -28.67 -3.36
N GLU A 153 22.71 -28.23 -4.52
CA GLU A 153 23.75 -28.90 -5.31
C GLU A 153 24.79 -27.86 -5.73
N LEU A 154 26.07 -28.20 -5.57
CA LEU A 154 27.17 -27.42 -6.13
C LEU A 154 27.18 -27.63 -7.65
N VAL A 155 27.15 -26.54 -8.42
CA VAL A 155 27.18 -26.58 -9.89
C VAL A 155 28.62 -26.48 -10.38
N GLU A 156 29.36 -25.49 -9.87
CA GLU A 156 30.76 -25.28 -10.19
C GLU A 156 31.47 -24.53 -9.05
N SER A 157 32.71 -24.93 -8.72
CA SER A 157 33.52 -24.31 -7.66
C SER A 157 34.96 -23.94 -8.06
N THR A 158 35.32 -24.05 -9.33
CA THR A 158 36.70 -23.80 -9.78
C THR A 158 36.90 -22.35 -10.18
N GLY A 159 37.11 -21.48 -9.18
CA GLY A 159 37.38 -20.06 -9.36
C GLY A 159 36.26 -19.20 -8.78
N SER A 160 36.05 -17.99 -9.32
CA SER A 160 34.92 -17.13 -8.97
C SER A 160 33.87 -17.22 -10.06
N VAL A 161 32.91 -18.14 -9.89
CA VAL A 161 31.96 -18.56 -10.94
C VAL A 161 30.53 -18.39 -10.47
N GLY A 162 29.64 -17.94 -11.35
CA GLY A 162 28.20 -17.91 -11.08
C GLY A 162 27.57 -16.53 -10.93
N ILE A 163 28.36 -15.46 -11.09
CA ILE A 163 27.84 -14.09 -11.09
C ILE A 163 26.93 -13.88 -12.31
N TYR A 164 25.89 -13.07 -12.13
CA TYR A 164 24.84 -12.80 -13.13
C TYR A 164 24.21 -14.07 -13.70
N SER A 165 24.00 -15.09 -12.84
CA SER A 165 23.39 -16.34 -13.27
C SER A 165 21.97 -16.13 -13.83
N SER A 166 21.63 -16.90 -14.86
CA SER A 166 20.28 -16.95 -15.43
C SER A 166 19.85 -18.40 -15.59
N ILE A 167 18.75 -18.77 -14.92
CA ILE A 167 18.23 -20.14 -14.88
C ILE A 167 16.95 -20.30 -15.71
N LYS A 168 16.81 -21.45 -16.36
CA LYS A 168 15.56 -21.91 -16.97
C LYS A 168 15.39 -23.40 -16.77
N VAL A 169 14.17 -23.84 -16.46
CA VAL A 169 13.77 -25.25 -16.54
C VAL A 169 13.02 -25.45 -17.85
N ASP A 170 13.50 -26.36 -18.69
CA ASP A 170 12.83 -26.68 -19.96
C ASP A 170 11.64 -27.62 -19.76
N SER A 171 10.85 -27.83 -20.81
CA SER A 171 9.65 -28.68 -20.78
C SER A 171 9.94 -30.17 -20.50
N SER A 172 11.21 -30.60 -20.60
CA SER A 172 11.64 -31.95 -20.23
C SER A 172 12.15 -32.06 -18.80
N GLY A 173 12.16 -30.94 -18.05
CA GLY A 173 12.67 -30.86 -16.69
C GLY A 173 14.18 -30.67 -16.62
N LYS A 174 14.88 -30.41 -17.74
CA LYS A 174 16.31 -30.07 -17.69
C LYS A 174 16.49 -28.67 -17.14
N VAL A 175 17.50 -28.52 -16.29
CA VAL A 175 17.87 -27.23 -15.73
C VAL A 175 19.04 -26.67 -16.53
N HIS A 176 18.89 -25.43 -17.00
CA HIS A 176 19.85 -24.69 -17.80
C HIS A 176 20.28 -23.44 -17.02
N ILE A 177 21.58 -23.21 -16.90
CA ILE A 177 22.13 -22.03 -16.23
C ILE A 177 23.20 -21.40 -17.14
N ALA A 178 23.07 -20.12 -17.48
CA ALA A 178 24.15 -19.32 -18.03
C ALA A 178 24.70 -18.41 -16.93
N TYR A 179 26.00 -18.16 -16.92
CA TYR A 179 26.66 -17.37 -15.88
C TYR A 179 28.04 -16.89 -16.32
N GLU A 180 28.57 -15.93 -15.58
CA GLU A 180 29.91 -15.40 -15.75
C GLU A 180 30.93 -16.16 -14.87
N ASP A 181 32.09 -16.48 -15.45
CA ASP A 181 33.30 -16.89 -14.71
C ASP A 181 34.24 -15.69 -14.61
N VAL A 182 34.22 -14.98 -13.48
CA VAL A 182 35.07 -13.80 -13.23
C VAL A 182 36.45 -14.16 -12.68
N THR A 183 36.86 -15.44 -12.78
CA THR A 183 38.19 -15.86 -12.36
C THR A 183 39.25 -15.06 -13.13
N PRO A 184 40.22 -14.42 -12.45
CA PRO A 184 41.27 -13.68 -13.11
C PRO A 184 41.98 -14.53 -14.19
N GLY A 185 41.97 -14.04 -15.44
CA GLY A 185 42.57 -14.72 -16.59
C GLY A 185 41.64 -15.65 -17.38
N LYS A 186 40.39 -15.85 -16.94
CA LYS A 186 39.32 -16.48 -17.73
C LYS A 186 38.32 -15.43 -18.21
N MET A 187 37.49 -14.90 -17.29
CA MET A 187 36.49 -13.84 -17.55
C MET A 187 35.47 -14.25 -18.64
N ASP A 188 35.07 -15.52 -18.63
CA ASP A 188 34.35 -16.17 -19.73
C ASP A 188 32.83 -16.27 -19.48
N LEU A 189 32.05 -16.36 -20.57
CA LEU A 189 30.65 -16.79 -20.50
C LEU A 189 30.60 -18.32 -20.39
N ARG A 190 29.88 -18.83 -19.40
CA ARG A 190 29.74 -20.27 -19.11
C ARG A 190 28.30 -20.72 -19.22
N TYR A 191 28.15 -22.03 -19.43
CA TYR A 191 26.85 -22.70 -19.46
C TYR A 191 26.91 -24.02 -18.69
N ALA A 192 25.92 -24.23 -17.83
CA ALA A 192 25.69 -25.46 -17.09
C ALA A 192 24.34 -26.05 -17.46
N VAL A 193 24.29 -27.39 -17.58
CA VAL A 193 23.05 -28.12 -17.81
C VAL A 193 23.00 -29.39 -16.98
N ARG A 194 21.82 -29.69 -16.47
CA ARG A 194 21.54 -30.92 -15.74
C ARG A 194 20.30 -31.60 -16.28
N SER A 195 20.43 -32.86 -16.62
CA SER A 195 19.27 -33.71 -16.93
C SER A 195 18.59 -34.19 -15.65
N THR A 196 17.30 -34.52 -15.73
CA THR A 196 16.54 -35.08 -14.59
C THR A 196 17.28 -36.30 -14.01
N GLY A 197 17.66 -36.22 -12.73
CA GLY A 197 18.46 -37.26 -12.06
C GLY A 197 19.93 -37.41 -12.50
N GLY A 198 20.43 -36.57 -13.41
CA GLY A 198 21.82 -36.59 -13.90
C GLY A 198 22.79 -35.71 -13.08
N GLN A 199 24.07 -35.71 -13.48
CA GLN A 199 25.09 -34.79 -12.95
C GLN A 199 25.08 -33.45 -13.72
N TRP A 200 25.68 -32.42 -13.13
CA TRP A 200 25.94 -31.16 -13.83
C TRP A 200 26.99 -31.36 -14.94
N TRP A 201 26.69 -30.82 -16.11
CA TRP A 201 27.65 -30.65 -17.20
C TRP A 201 27.89 -29.17 -17.39
N VAL A 202 29.16 -28.74 -17.39
CA VAL A 202 29.57 -27.34 -17.52
C VAL A 202 30.53 -27.16 -18.69
N GLU A 203 30.42 -26.04 -19.40
CA GLU A 203 31.35 -25.67 -20.48
C GLU A 203 31.48 -24.15 -20.61
N ALA A 204 32.54 -23.71 -21.31
CA ALA A 204 32.65 -22.32 -21.75
C ALA A 204 31.91 -22.12 -23.08
N VAL A 205 31.18 -21.02 -23.19
CA VAL A 205 30.37 -20.63 -24.36
C VAL A 205 31.14 -19.64 -25.23
N ASP A 206 31.71 -18.61 -24.60
CA ASP A 206 32.48 -17.57 -25.26
C ASP A 206 33.75 -17.25 -24.49
N THR A 207 34.88 -17.33 -25.22
CA THR A 207 36.25 -17.18 -24.75
C THR A 207 37.13 -16.76 -25.94
N PRO A 208 38.27 -16.09 -25.75
CA PRO A 208 38.70 -15.41 -24.52
C PRO A 208 38.13 -13.98 -24.43
N GLY A 209 38.34 -13.32 -23.29
CA GLY A 209 38.01 -11.92 -23.04
C GLY A 209 36.89 -11.79 -22.01
N ASP A 210 36.76 -10.61 -21.38
CA ASP A 210 35.70 -10.27 -20.42
C ASP A 210 34.34 -10.26 -21.13
N VAL A 211 33.64 -11.39 -21.06
CA VAL A 211 32.36 -11.66 -21.68
C VAL A 211 31.45 -12.42 -20.74
N GLY A 212 30.14 -12.19 -20.84
CA GLY A 212 29.14 -12.94 -20.08
C GLY A 212 28.47 -12.15 -18.94
N GLN A 213 28.93 -10.91 -18.70
CA GLN A 213 28.24 -9.99 -17.80
C GLN A 213 26.77 -9.82 -18.20
N PHE A 214 25.88 -9.78 -17.21
CA PHE A 214 24.42 -9.72 -17.37
C PHE A 214 23.85 -10.83 -18.27
N ALA A 215 24.41 -12.05 -18.18
CA ALA A 215 23.90 -13.18 -18.94
C ALA A 215 22.39 -13.37 -18.72
N SER A 216 21.63 -13.42 -19.81
CA SER A 216 20.20 -13.75 -19.79
C SER A 216 19.96 -14.92 -20.72
N LEU A 217 19.47 -16.02 -20.14
CA LEU A 217 19.18 -17.28 -20.83
C LEU A 217 17.68 -17.44 -21.06
N ASP A 218 17.32 -17.97 -22.23
CA ASP A 218 16.01 -18.56 -22.47
C ASP A 218 16.12 -19.81 -23.34
N VAL A 219 15.13 -20.68 -23.23
CA VAL A 219 15.09 -21.95 -23.98
C VAL A 219 13.88 -21.92 -24.90
N GLY A 220 14.14 -21.98 -26.20
CA GLY A 220 13.08 -22.01 -27.22
C GLY A 220 12.27 -23.31 -27.16
N SER A 221 11.13 -23.33 -27.83
CA SER A 221 10.17 -24.47 -27.85
C SER A 221 10.77 -25.81 -28.31
N THR A 222 11.87 -25.78 -29.07
CA THR A 222 12.64 -26.96 -29.53
C THR A 222 13.73 -27.40 -28.55
N GLY A 223 13.76 -26.81 -27.34
CA GLY A 223 14.82 -27.00 -26.35
C GLY A 223 16.14 -26.36 -26.75
N THR A 224 16.17 -25.46 -27.73
CA THR A 224 17.39 -24.75 -28.14
C THR A 224 17.69 -23.67 -27.11
N VAL A 225 18.93 -23.60 -26.63
CA VAL A 225 19.33 -22.58 -25.66
C VAL A 225 19.81 -21.33 -26.37
N HIS A 226 19.42 -20.18 -25.84
CA HIS A 226 19.76 -18.85 -26.30
C HIS A 226 20.27 -18.04 -25.11
N ILE A 227 21.34 -17.27 -25.30
CA ILE A 227 21.96 -16.45 -24.25
C ILE A 227 22.28 -15.08 -24.84
N ALA A 228 21.79 -14.01 -24.23
CA ALA A 228 22.23 -12.64 -24.49
C ALA A 228 23.16 -12.20 -23.36
N TYR A 229 24.22 -11.46 -23.69
CA TYR A 229 25.24 -11.06 -22.74
C TYR A 229 26.02 -9.84 -23.21
N LEU A 230 26.64 -9.14 -22.27
CA LEU A 230 27.59 -8.08 -22.56
C LEU A 230 28.97 -8.68 -22.86
N ASP A 231 29.58 -8.24 -23.96
CA ASP A 231 31.01 -8.37 -24.22
C ASP A 231 31.67 -7.10 -23.72
N PHE A 232 32.19 -7.13 -22.50
CA PHE A 232 32.79 -5.96 -21.87
C PHE A 232 34.15 -5.61 -22.51
N THR A 233 34.79 -6.58 -23.17
CA THR A 233 36.04 -6.35 -23.90
C THR A 233 35.82 -5.47 -25.14
N ASN A 234 34.74 -5.71 -25.88
CA ASN A 234 34.41 -4.98 -27.11
C ASN A 234 33.32 -3.91 -26.91
N PHE A 235 32.68 -3.89 -25.74
CA PHE A 235 31.56 -3.02 -25.38
C PHE A 235 30.31 -3.24 -26.23
N ASP A 236 30.05 -4.50 -26.63
CA ASP A 236 28.95 -4.88 -27.52
C ASP A 236 27.94 -5.79 -26.82
N LEU A 237 26.67 -5.71 -27.26
CA LEU A 237 25.69 -6.74 -26.92
C LEU A 237 25.93 -7.95 -27.83
N LYS A 238 26.15 -9.12 -27.24
CA LYS A 238 26.28 -10.39 -27.96
C LYS A 238 25.15 -11.34 -27.66
N TYR A 239 25.03 -12.29 -28.58
CA TYR A 239 24.04 -13.34 -28.54
C TYR A 239 24.66 -14.66 -28.95
N ALA A 240 24.50 -15.67 -28.09
CA ALA A 240 24.91 -17.05 -28.33
C ALA A 240 23.69 -17.95 -28.47
N ARG A 241 23.73 -18.89 -29.41
CA ARG A 241 22.69 -19.89 -29.64
C ARG A 241 23.31 -21.26 -29.82
N GLN A 242 22.71 -22.27 -29.20
CA GLN A 242 23.08 -23.65 -29.46
C GLN A 242 22.73 -24.08 -30.89
N ASN A 243 23.70 -24.63 -31.58
CA ASN A 243 23.54 -25.40 -32.79
C ASN A 243 23.61 -26.88 -32.43
N LYS A 244 22.43 -27.50 -32.25
CA LYS A 244 22.35 -28.93 -31.94
C LYS A 244 22.84 -29.76 -33.12
N THR A 245 23.85 -30.59 -32.89
CA THR A 245 24.36 -31.58 -33.87
C THR A 245 23.89 -33.00 -33.56
N GLY A 246 23.09 -33.17 -32.51
CA GLY A 246 22.44 -34.42 -32.09
C GLY A 246 21.57 -34.21 -30.85
N SER A 247 21.13 -35.29 -30.20
CA SER A 247 20.29 -35.24 -29.00
C SER A 247 21.03 -34.79 -27.74
N SER A 248 22.38 -34.84 -27.73
CA SER A 248 23.22 -34.49 -26.57
C SER A 248 24.56 -33.88 -26.97
N SER A 249 24.65 -33.31 -28.17
CA SER A 249 25.85 -32.64 -28.69
C SER A 249 25.45 -31.36 -29.41
N TRP A 250 26.21 -30.29 -29.18
CA TRP A 250 25.97 -28.98 -29.77
C TRP A 250 27.27 -28.19 -29.91
N THR A 251 27.22 -27.15 -30.71
CA THR A 251 28.20 -26.06 -30.73
C THR A 251 27.50 -24.73 -30.48
N TRP A 252 28.26 -23.66 -30.22
CA TRP A 252 27.70 -22.33 -30.01
C TRP A 252 27.93 -21.44 -31.24
N ALA A 253 26.85 -20.95 -31.84
CA ALA A 253 26.92 -19.81 -32.77
C ALA A 253 26.85 -18.51 -31.96
N LYS A 254 27.77 -17.59 -32.24
CA LYS A 254 27.88 -16.31 -31.54
C LYS A 254 27.79 -15.17 -32.55
N GLU A 255 27.00 -14.16 -32.23
CA GLU A 255 26.72 -13.01 -33.09
C GLU A 255 26.76 -11.72 -32.26
N ILE A 256 27.15 -10.62 -32.89
CA ILE A 256 26.99 -9.28 -32.32
C ILE A 256 25.54 -8.84 -32.57
N ALA A 257 24.78 -8.69 -31.50
CA ALA A 257 23.37 -8.31 -31.55
C ALA A 257 23.21 -6.80 -31.66
N ASP A 258 24.02 -6.01 -30.96
CA ASP A 258 24.11 -4.55 -31.14
C ASP A 258 25.54 -4.07 -30.89
N ALA A 259 26.07 -3.24 -31.80
CA ALA A 259 27.47 -2.83 -31.86
C ALA A 259 27.65 -1.31 -31.69
N THR A 260 26.71 -0.64 -31.02
CA THR A 260 26.76 0.83 -30.83
C THR A 260 27.88 1.29 -29.91
N GLY A 261 28.61 0.37 -29.26
CA GLY A 261 29.65 0.66 -28.28
C GLY A 261 29.06 1.06 -26.92
N TRP A 262 29.50 0.39 -25.86
CA TRP A 262 28.89 0.41 -24.52
C TRP A 262 27.40 0.03 -24.53
N SER A 263 27.09 -0.96 -25.37
CA SER A 263 25.76 -1.51 -25.57
C SER A 263 25.66 -2.88 -24.91
N GLY A 264 24.53 -3.20 -24.29
CA GLY A 264 24.28 -4.55 -23.76
C GLY A 264 24.28 -4.67 -22.23
N PHE A 265 24.43 -3.56 -21.52
CA PHE A 265 24.28 -3.52 -20.07
C PHE A 265 22.86 -3.97 -19.67
N PHE A 266 22.79 -4.80 -18.63
CA PHE A 266 21.55 -5.39 -18.11
C PHE A 266 20.71 -6.11 -19.18
N ALA A 267 21.37 -6.84 -20.09
CA ALA A 267 20.70 -7.57 -21.16
C ALA A 267 19.60 -8.51 -20.61
N SER A 268 18.42 -8.45 -21.19
CA SER A 268 17.30 -9.32 -20.84
C SER A 268 16.70 -9.96 -22.09
N LEU A 269 16.76 -11.28 -22.17
CA LEU A 269 16.38 -12.09 -23.32
C LEU A 269 15.06 -12.83 -23.08
N LYS A 270 14.21 -12.82 -24.11
CA LYS A 270 13.10 -13.77 -24.28
C LYS A 270 13.06 -14.32 -25.69
N VAL A 271 12.76 -15.60 -25.83
CA VAL A 271 12.56 -16.26 -27.12
C VAL A 271 11.07 -16.57 -27.29
N ALA A 272 10.45 -15.99 -28.31
CA ALA A 272 9.06 -16.25 -28.64
C ALA A 272 8.87 -17.67 -29.21
N GLY A 273 7.62 -18.16 -29.21
CA GLY A 273 7.30 -19.51 -29.68
C GLY A 273 7.67 -19.80 -31.14
N ASP A 274 7.76 -18.75 -31.98
CA ASP A 274 8.20 -18.82 -33.37
C ASP A 274 9.73 -18.84 -33.54
N GLY A 275 10.49 -18.78 -32.44
CA GLY A 275 11.95 -18.75 -32.43
C GLY A 275 12.56 -17.36 -32.57
N THR A 276 11.76 -16.31 -32.61
CA THR A 276 12.25 -14.93 -32.58
C THR A 276 12.91 -14.65 -31.23
N ALA A 277 14.12 -14.09 -31.24
CA ALA A 277 14.79 -13.63 -30.02
C ALA A 277 14.52 -12.14 -29.80
N HIS A 278 14.17 -11.77 -28.57
CA HIS A 278 13.86 -10.41 -28.15
C HIS A 278 14.83 -10.05 -27.01
N ILE A 279 15.56 -8.94 -27.14
CA ILE A 279 16.55 -8.51 -26.15
C ILE A 279 16.32 -7.04 -25.82
N ALA A 280 16.09 -6.74 -24.54
CA ALA A 280 16.14 -5.39 -24.01
C ALA A 280 17.51 -5.15 -23.35
N HIS A 281 18.08 -3.96 -23.51
CA HIS A 281 19.36 -3.61 -22.90
C HIS A 281 19.52 -2.08 -22.81
N GLN A 282 20.38 -1.64 -21.91
CA GLN A 282 20.86 -0.27 -21.90
C GLN A 282 21.96 -0.08 -22.96
N ASP A 283 21.91 1.06 -23.63
CA ASP A 283 23.02 1.63 -24.40
C ASP A 283 23.51 2.87 -23.67
N VAL A 284 24.67 2.73 -23.02
CA VAL A 284 25.25 3.77 -22.17
C VAL A 284 25.76 4.93 -23.02
N SER A 285 26.34 4.66 -24.20
CA SER A 285 26.79 5.71 -25.12
C SER A 285 25.62 6.54 -25.64
N GLY A 286 24.53 5.85 -25.96
CA GLY A 286 23.29 6.46 -26.42
C GLY A 286 22.44 7.08 -25.31
N GLN A 287 22.73 6.79 -24.04
CA GLN A 287 21.86 7.09 -22.89
C GLN A 287 20.41 6.72 -23.20
N ASN A 288 20.17 5.47 -23.60
CA ASN A 288 18.82 5.03 -23.94
C ASN A 288 18.59 3.54 -23.67
N LEU A 289 17.31 3.22 -23.45
CA LEU A 289 16.84 1.84 -23.45
C LEU A 289 16.70 1.42 -24.91
N ARG A 290 17.33 0.31 -25.27
CA ARG A 290 17.25 -0.29 -26.60
C ARG A 290 16.61 -1.65 -26.57
N TYR A 291 16.15 -2.01 -27.76
CA TYR A 291 15.53 -3.29 -28.03
C TYR A 291 16.06 -3.86 -29.35
N ALA A 292 16.69 -5.03 -29.26
CA ALA A 292 17.16 -5.81 -30.38
C ALA A 292 16.27 -7.04 -30.57
N LYS A 293 15.91 -7.32 -31.83
CA LYS A 293 15.06 -8.46 -32.19
C LYS A 293 15.72 -9.25 -33.31
N LYS A 294 15.89 -10.56 -33.14
CA LYS A 294 16.36 -11.48 -34.19
C LYS A 294 15.19 -12.26 -34.73
N SER A 295 14.92 -12.12 -36.02
CA SER A 295 13.90 -12.93 -36.69
C SER A 295 14.31 -14.40 -36.73
N PRO A 296 13.36 -15.34 -36.92
CA PRO A 296 13.69 -16.75 -37.09
C PRO A 296 14.57 -17.00 -38.33
N ALA A 297 14.48 -16.13 -39.35
CA ALA A 297 15.33 -16.15 -40.53
C ALA A 297 16.77 -15.65 -40.27
N GLY A 298 17.04 -15.09 -39.09
CA GLY A 298 18.36 -14.70 -38.63
C GLY A 298 18.70 -13.21 -38.75
N SER A 299 17.80 -12.39 -39.29
CA SER A 299 18.02 -10.94 -39.42
C SER A 299 17.73 -10.21 -38.11
N TRP A 300 18.59 -9.24 -37.80
CA TRP A 300 18.44 -8.41 -36.60
C TRP A 300 17.82 -7.04 -36.90
N THR A 301 16.91 -6.58 -36.06
CA THR A 301 16.40 -5.19 -36.02
C THR A 301 16.67 -4.57 -34.66
N ARG A 302 16.99 -3.28 -34.61
CA ARG A 302 17.26 -2.54 -33.36
C ARG A 302 16.47 -1.25 -33.33
N THR A 303 15.91 -0.94 -32.17
CA THR A 303 15.12 0.28 -31.97
C THR A 303 15.42 0.85 -30.59
N ALA A 304 15.58 2.17 -30.50
CA ALA A 304 15.52 2.86 -29.22
C ALA A 304 14.06 2.86 -28.71
N VAL A 305 13.87 2.60 -27.43
CA VAL A 305 12.56 2.44 -26.77
C VAL A 305 12.21 3.68 -25.95
N ASP A 306 13.14 4.15 -25.13
CA ASP A 306 13.07 5.42 -24.41
C ASP A 306 14.43 6.11 -24.54
N VAL A 307 14.41 7.38 -24.93
CA VAL A 307 15.59 8.19 -25.28
C VAL A 307 15.72 9.44 -24.40
N ASN A 308 14.88 9.58 -23.38
CA ASN A 308 14.79 10.79 -22.57
C ASN A 308 15.66 10.70 -21.31
N GLY A 309 16.99 10.80 -21.49
CA GLY A 309 17.98 10.73 -20.41
C GLY A 309 18.62 9.34 -20.29
N ASP A 310 19.56 9.18 -19.36
CA ASP A 310 20.15 7.88 -19.05
C ASP A 310 19.08 6.92 -18.47
N VAL A 311 18.60 6.04 -19.34
CA VAL A 311 17.51 5.10 -19.08
C VAL A 311 17.86 3.72 -19.61
N GLY A 312 17.26 2.70 -18.99
CA GLY A 312 17.43 1.29 -19.41
C GLY A 312 18.25 0.46 -18.43
N GLU A 313 18.75 1.07 -17.35
CA GLU A 313 19.40 0.34 -16.27
C GLU A 313 18.48 -0.74 -15.70
N HIS A 314 19.06 -1.88 -15.34
CA HIS A 314 18.34 -3.03 -14.79
C HIS A 314 17.14 -3.49 -15.65
N ALA A 315 17.25 -3.39 -16.98
CA ALA A 315 16.22 -3.80 -17.91
C ALA A 315 15.79 -5.26 -17.67
N SER A 316 14.49 -5.49 -17.63
CA SER A 316 13.89 -6.81 -17.56
C SER A 316 12.80 -6.93 -18.61
N LEU A 317 12.83 -8.01 -19.40
CA LEU A 317 11.95 -8.24 -20.53
C LEU A 317 11.02 -9.44 -20.27
N ALA A 318 9.75 -9.26 -20.58
CA ALA A 318 8.75 -10.31 -20.70
C ALA A 318 7.96 -10.14 -22.00
N LEU A 319 7.38 -11.23 -22.50
CA LEU A 319 6.45 -11.21 -23.63
C LEU A 319 5.05 -11.52 -23.11
N ASP A 320 4.05 -10.80 -23.61
CA ASP A 320 2.65 -11.19 -23.42
C ASP A 320 2.26 -12.38 -24.31
N SER A 321 1.04 -12.88 -24.16
CA SER A 321 0.49 -14.00 -24.94
C SER A 321 0.38 -13.71 -26.44
N SER A 322 0.43 -12.44 -26.85
CA SER A 322 0.45 -12.00 -28.26
C SER A 322 1.88 -11.79 -28.78
N GLY A 323 2.90 -12.02 -27.95
CA GLY A 323 4.30 -11.81 -28.29
C GLY A 323 4.75 -10.35 -28.24
N ASN A 324 3.96 -9.45 -27.67
CA ASN A 324 4.38 -8.07 -27.47
C ASN A 324 5.35 -7.97 -26.30
N ALA A 325 6.40 -7.18 -26.48
CA ALA A 325 7.41 -6.97 -25.46
C ALA A 325 6.93 -6.00 -24.38
N HIS A 326 7.18 -6.38 -23.12
CA HIS A 326 7.03 -5.55 -21.93
C HIS A 326 8.40 -5.45 -21.26
N ILE A 327 8.87 -4.23 -21.01
CA ILE A 327 10.19 -3.95 -20.42
C ILE A 327 9.99 -3.13 -19.16
N ALA A 328 10.43 -3.65 -18.00
CA ALA A 328 10.63 -2.84 -16.80
C ALA A 328 12.09 -2.37 -16.79
N TYR A 329 12.33 -1.12 -16.40
CA TYR A 329 13.67 -0.55 -16.37
C TYR A 329 13.73 0.67 -15.46
N TYR A 330 14.94 1.00 -15.04
CA TYR A 330 15.24 2.18 -14.26
C TYR A 330 15.62 3.35 -15.17
N ASP A 331 15.04 4.51 -14.87
CA ASP A 331 15.42 5.81 -15.40
C ASP A 331 16.31 6.49 -14.35
N ALA A 332 17.63 6.45 -14.59
CA ALA A 332 18.64 6.99 -13.69
C ALA A 332 18.62 8.52 -13.66
N THR A 333 18.13 9.17 -14.73
CA THR A 333 18.03 10.63 -14.79
C THR A 333 16.92 11.16 -13.88
N ASN A 334 15.77 10.49 -13.86
CA ASN A 334 14.58 10.93 -13.14
C ASN A 334 14.28 10.13 -11.87
N TYR A 335 15.11 9.14 -11.56
CA TYR A 335 14.97 8.24 -10.42
C TYR A 335 13.60 7.53 -10.41
N LYS A 336 13.19 6.99 -11.57
CA LYS A 336 11.88 6.35 -11.74
C LYS A 336 12.03 4.89 -12.20
N LEU A 337 11.19 4.03 -11.65
CA LEU A 337 10.87 2.76 -12.30
C LEU A 337 9.88 3.03 -13.43
N LYS A 338 10.23 2.61 -14.64
CA LYS A 338 9.39 2.75 -15.84
C LYS A 338 9.04 1.39 -16.42
N HIS A 339 7.93 1.39 -17.15
CA HIS A 339 7.47 0.25 -17.94
C HIS A 339 7.23 0.71 -19.38
N ALA A 340 7.86 0.01 -20.33
CA ALA A 340 7.62 0.16 -21.76
C ALA A 340 6.87 -1.07 -22.30
N LYS A 341 5.83 -0.85 -23.09
CA LYS A 341 5.06 -1.90 -23.77
C LYS A 341 5.00 -1.64 -25.27
N TRP A 342 5.25 -2.67 -26.07
CA TRP A 342 4.97 -2.63 -27.50
C TRP A 342 3.46 -2.74 -27.76
N THR A 343 2.89 -1.77 -28.48
CA THR A 343 1.44 -1.69 -28.78
C THR A 343 1.04 -2.44 -30.04
N GLY A 344 2.01 -3.03 -30.76
CA GLY A 344 1.84 -3.55 -32.11
C GLY A 344 2.41 -2.62 -33.18
N SER A 345 2.48 -1.31 -32.91
CA SER A 345 3.01 -0.29 -33.84
C SER A 345 3.98 0.70 -33.22
N SER A 346 3.95 0.89 -31.90
CA SER A 346 4.80 1.84 -31.18
C SER A 346 5.11 1.37 -29.76
N TRP A 347 6.09 1.99 -29.12
CA TRP A 347 6.32 1.83 -27.69
C TRP A 347 5.46 2.81 -26.89
N SER A 348 4.74 2.30 -25.89
CA SER A 348 4.07 3.07 -24.85
C SER A 348 4.90 2.99 -23.58
N VAL A 349 5.32 4.13 -23.04
CA VAL A 349 6.16 4.23 -21.84
C VAL A 349 5.36 4.89 -20.72
N ASN A 350 5.32 4.26 -19.55
CA ASN A 350 4.63 4.77 -18.37
C ASN A 350 5.52 4.67 -17.12
N ILE A 351 5.29 5.57 -16.17
CA ILE A 351 5.94 5.51 -14.85
C ILE A 351 5.20 4.48 -13.99
N VAL A 352 5.96 3.57 -13.36
CA VAL A 352 5.42 2.56 -12.43
C VAL A 352 5.28 3.16 -11.03
N THR A 353 6.33 3.83 -10.55
CA THR A 353 6.33 4.54 -9.28
C THR A 353 7.27 5.74 -9.33
N GLY A 354 7.00 6.77 -8.51
CA GLY A 354 7.72 8.04 -8.58
C GLY A 354 7.89 8.83 -7.28
N THR A 355 7.71 8.23 -6.10
CA THR A 355 7.66 9.00 -4.85
C THR A 355 8.96 9.09 -4.04
N SER A 356 9.98 8.27 -4.28
CA SER A 356 11.32 8.45 -3.70
C SER A 356 12.33 7.49 -4.35
N ALA A 357 13.60 7.92 -4.41
CA ALA A 357 14.70 7.46 -5.25
C ALA A 357 14.93 5.93 -5.39
N GLU A 358 15.43 5.59 -6.59
CA GLU A 358 16.30 4.44 -6.90
C GLU A 358 15.63 3.06 -6.80
N SER A 359 14.90 2.70 -7.87
CA SER A 359 14.52 1.30 -8.08
C SER A 359 15.65 0.56 -8.78
N TRP A 360 16.33 -0.32 -8.05
CA TRP A 360 17.43 -1.12 -8.59
C TRP A 360 16.95 -2.56 -8.83
N ASN A 361 17.58 -3.23 -9.80
CA ASN A 361 17.34 -4.63 -10.12
C ASN A 361 15.87 -5.00 -10.33
N THR A 362 15.35 -4.78 -11.54
CA THR A 362 13.95 -5.06 -11.85
C THR A 362 13.77 -6.49 -12.36
N SER A 363 12.61 -7.08 -12.08
CA SER A 363 12.19 -8.33 -12.70
C SER A 363 10.72 -8.25 -13.09
N ILE A 364 10.44 -8.36 -14.40
CA ILE A 364 9.07 -8.34 -14.92
C ILE A 364 8.59 -9.71 -15.37
N LYS A 365 7.30 -9.97 -15.18
CA LYS A 365 6.53 -11.01 -15.86
C LYS A 365 5.19 -10.45 -16.30
N VAL A 366 4.57 -11.10 -17.29
CA VAL A 366 3.23 -10.78 -17.75
C VAL A 366 2.39 -12.05 -17.58
N ASP A 367 1.23 -11.94 -16.93
CA ASP A 367 0.33 -13.07 -16.73
C ASP A 367 -0.46 -13.41 -18.01
N GLY A 368 -1.26 -14.48 -17.94
CA GLY A 368 -2.09 -14.91 -19.08
C GLY A 368 -3.15 -13.90 -19.53
N ASN A 369 -3.50 -12.92 -18.68
CA ASN A 369 -4.44 -11.84 -18.98
C ASN A 369 -3.74 -10.62 -19.61
N GLY A 370 -2.41 -10.65 -19.74
CA GLY A 370 -1.63 -9.51 -20.24
C GLY A 370 -1.29 -8.48 -19.17
N THR A 371 -1.53 -8.79 -17.89
CA THR A 371 -1.23 -7.91 -16.76
C THR A 371 0.26 -8.01 -16.42
N PRO A 372 1.01 -6.91 -16.38
CA PRO A 372 2.41 -6.92 -15.96
C PRO A 372 2.57 -6.91 -14.42
N HIS A 373 3.56 -7.68 -13.97
CA HIS A 373 3.99 -7.85 -12.58
C HIS A 373 5.48 -7.52 -12.50
N ILE A 374 5.88 -6.64 -11.58
CA ILE A 374 7.27 -6.18 -11.45
C ILE A 374 7.71 -6.33 -9.99
N ALA A 375 8.80 -7.06 -9.76
CA ALA A 375 9.52 -7.04 -8.49
C ALA A 375 10.74 -6.10 -8.62
N TYR A 376 11.02 -5.33 -7.58
CA TYR A 376 12.14 -4.39 -7.57
C TYR A 376 12.59 -4.06 -6.14
N LEU A 377 13.83 -3.58 -6.01
CA LEU A 377 14.36 -3.04 -4.77
C LEU A 377 13.96 -1.56 -4.62
N ASP A 378 13.33 -1.17 -3.52
CA ASP A 378 13.27 0.24 -3.10
C ASP A 378 14.58 0.55 -2.36
N TRP A 379 15.55 1.13 -3.06
CA TRP A 379 16.91 1.31 -2.56
C TRP A 379 16.97 2.14 -1.26
N LEU A 380 16.19 3.22 -1.18
CA LEU A 380 16.22 4.13 -0.02
C LEU A 380 15.79 3.46 1.29
N ARG A 381 14.88 2.49 1.21
CA ARG A 381 14.42 1.71 2.36
C ARG A 381 15.10 0.34 2.45
N SER A 382 15.71 -0.07 1.34
CA SER A 382 16.21 -1.41 1.11
C SER A 382 15.14 -2.46 1.38
N ASP A 383 13.98 -2.25 0.77
CA ASP A 383 12.82 -3.13 0.84
C ASP A 383 12.59 -3.86 -0.48
N LEU A 384 12.11 -5.10 -0.41
CA LEU A 384 11.51 -5.75 -1.57
C LEU A 384 10.13 -5.17 -1.84
N LYS A 385 9.95 -4.55 -3.00
CA LYS A 385 8.65 -4.07 -3.49
C LYS A 385 8.14 -4.90 -4.64
N TYR A 386 6.82 -4.86 -4.79
CA TYR A 386 6.11 -5.50 -5.88
C TYR A 386 5.06 -4.55 -6.45
N ALA A 387 5.08 -4.39 -7.77
CA ALA A 387 4.12 -3.59 -8.52
C ALA A 387 3.31 -4.47 -9.48
N ARG A 388 2.01 -4.26 -9.55
CA ARG A 388 1.10 -4.92 -10.49
C ARG A 388 0.16 -3.88 -11.09
N TRP A 389 -0.08 -3.96 -12.40
CA TRP A 389 -1.13 -3.15 -13.01
C TRP A 389 -2.50 -3.68 -12.61
N SER A 390 -3.37 -2.81 -12.11
CA SER A 390 -4.70 -3.16 -11.60
C SER A 390 -5.70 -2.07 -11.98
N ASN A 391 -6.94 -2.45 -12.26
CA ASN A 391 -8.04 -1.52 -12.43
C ASN A 391 -8.38 -0.91 -11.07
N ALA A 392 -8.53 0.42 -11.02
CA ALA A 392 -8.82 1.07 -9.75
C ALA A 392 -10.16 0.56 -9.16
N PRO A 393 -10.19 0.15 -7.89
CA PRO A 393 -11.45 -0.17 -7.23
C PRO A 393 -12.31 1.10 -7.10
N ALA A 394 -13.60 0.90 -6.86
CA ALA A 394 -14.56 1.98 -6.65
C ALA A 394 -15.17 1.91 -5.25
N LEU A 395 -15.29 3.06 -4.61
CA LEU A 395 -16.17 3.28 -3.48
C LEU A 395 -17.50 3.87 -3.97
N SER A 396 -18.59 3.35 -3.42
CA SER A 396 -19.94 3.85 -3.65
C SER A 396 -20.75 3.79 -2.36
N TRP A 397 -21.86 4.53 -2.32
CA TRP A 397 -22.81 4.45 -1.21
C TRP A 397 -23.50 3.10 -1.18
N THR A 398 -23.83 2.61 0.01
CA THR A 398 -24.39 1.26 0.16
C THR A 398 -25.79 1.14 -0.43
N GLY A 399 -26.51 2.27 -0.54
CA GLY A 399 -27.89 2.31 -1.03
C GLY A 399 -28.91 1.84 -0.01
N GLU A 400 -28.47 1.46 1.19
CA GLU A 400 -29.33 1.12 2.32
C GLU A 400 -30.11 2.37 2.80
N PRO A 401 -31.30 2.21 3.40
CA PRO A 401 -32.01 3.32 4.01
C PRO A 401 -31.13 4.11 5.00
N GLY A 402 -31.00 5.41 4.77
CA GLY A 402 -30.12 6.29 5.55
C GLY A 402 -28.67 6.37 5.06
N TYR A 403 -28.29 5.67 3.99
CA TYR A 403 -26.92 5.63 3.44
C TYR A 403 -26.91 5.75 1.91
N THR A 404 -27.88 6.44 1.32
CA THR A 404 -28.04 6.54 -0.15
C THR A 404 -27.21 7.66 -0.78
N SER A 405 -26.82 8.68 -0.03
CA SER A 405 -26.25 9.95 -0.55
C SER A 405 -24.82 10.26 -0.11
N ASP A 406 -24.43 9.77 1.06
CA ASP A 406 -23.27 10.24 1.82
C ASP A 406 -22.68 9.17 2.75
N GLY A 407 -23.43 8.09 3.02
CA GLY A 407 -22.91 6.97 3.78
C GLY A 407 -22.80 7.27 5.29
N LEU A 408 -23.54 8.26 5.80
CA LEU A 408 -23.60 8.59 7.23
C LEU A 408 -25.04 8.48 7.75
N SER A 409 -25.22 7.96 8.97
CA SER A 409 -26.49 8.04 9.67
C SER A 409 -26.32 8.05 11.18
N PRO A 410 -26.99 8.95 11.93
CA PRO A 410 -27.78 10.10 11.46
C PRO A 410 -26.92 11.30 11.03
N GLU A 411 -27.46 12.24 10.25
CA GLU A 411 -26.75 13.45 9.78
C GLU A 411 -26.53 14.51 10.86
N GLN A 412 -27.36 14.49 11.90
CA GLN A 412 -27.32 15.46 12.98
C GLN A 412 -27.53 14.75 14.30
N GLY A 413 -26.90 15.31 15.33
CA GLY A 413 -27.02 14.79 16.67
C GLY A 413 -26.38 15.71 17.69
N ASN A 414 -26.08 15.14 18.83
CA ASN A 414 -25.31 15.77 19.89
C ASN A 414 -24.17 14.83 20.30
N SER A 415 -23.40 15.20 21.34
CA SER A 415 -22.27 14.38 21.80
C SER A 415 -22.65 12.97 22.29
N TYR A 416 -23.94 12.66 22.43
CA TYR A 416 -24.45 11.35 22.80
C TYR A 416 -24.97 10.54 21.61
N THR A 417 -25.04 11.14 20.42
CA THR A 417 -25.45 10.47 19.19
C THR A 417 -24.31 9.60 18.67
N ARG A 418 -24.62 8.33 18.37
CA ARG A 418 -23.70 7.42 17.70
C ARG A 418 -23.84 7.61 16.19
N PHE A 419 -22.77 8.06 15.54
CA PHE A 419 -22.73 8.28 14.10
C PHE A 419 -22.14 7.05 13.42
N ALA A 420 -22.90 6.43 12.54
CA ALA A 420 -22.49 5.26 11.77
C ALA A 420 -22.15 5.66 10.33
N TYR A 421 -21.02 5.18 9.85
CA TYR A 421 -20.48 5.44 8.52
C TYR A 421 -20.41 4.13 7.75
N ARG A 422 -20.89 4.11 6.51
CA ARG A 422 -20.95 2.93 5.66
C ARG A 422 -20.53 3.21 4.24
N VAL A 423 -19.79 2.26 3.66
CA VAL A 423 -19.36 2.34 2.26
C VAL A 423 -19.35 0.97 1.60
N LYS A 424 -19.62 0.96 0.29
CA LYS A 424 -19.51 -0.21 -0.57
C LYS A 424 -18.23 -0.10 -1.39
N TYR A 425 -17.38 -1.12 -1.28
CA TYR A 425 -16.21 -1.34 -2.13
C TYR A 425 -16.59 -2.21 -3.33
N THR A 426 -16.04 -1.92 -4.51
CA THR A 426 -16.19 -2.76 -5.69
C THR A 426 -14.89 -2.76 -6.50
N ASP A 427 -14.45 -3.91 -6.99
CA ASP A 427 -13.19 -4.05 -7.73
C ASP A 427 -13.40 -4.77 -9.07
N PRO A 428 -13.04 -4.14 -10.20
CA PRO A 428 -13.23 -4.75 -11.52
C PRO A 428 -12.42 -6.03 -11.75
N ASP A 429 -11.26 -6.18 -11.09
CA ASP A 429 -10.38 -7.35 -11.21
C ASP A 429 -10.76 -8.46 -10.24
N GLY A 430 -11.77 -8.24 -9.40
CA GLY A 430 -12.21 -9.18 -8.37
C GLY A 430 -11.31 -9.19 -7.14
N ASP A 431 -10.43 -8.20 -7.00
CA ASP A 431 -9.51 -8.09 -5.89
C ASP A 431 -10.21 -7.52 -4.64
N PRO A 432 -10.15 -8.18 -3.46
CA PRO A 432 -10.63 -7.61 -2.21
C PRO A 432 -9.81 -6.37 -1.82
N ALA A 433 -10.41 -5.56 -0.95
CA ALA A 433 -9.73 -4.45 -0.31
C ALA A 433 -8.48 -4.92 0.47
N LEU A 434 -7.45 -4.09 0.49
CA LEU A 434 -6.24 -4.32 1.26
C LEU A 434 -6.56 -4.50 2.75
N SER A 435 -5.80 -5.34 3.45
CA SER A 435 -5.94 -5.49 4.90
C SER A 435 -5.80 -4.14 5.62
N GLY A 436 -6.72 -3.84 6.54
CA GLY A 436 -6.81 -2.53 7.22
C GLY A 436 -7.53 -1.44 6.42
N TYR A 437 -8.04 -1.75 5.23
CA TYR A 437 -8.91 -0.91 4.42
C TYR A 437 -10.32 -1.51 4.26
N PRO A 438 -11.33 -0.69 3.93
CA PRO A 438 -11.33 0.77 3.84
C PRO A 438 -11.07 1.49 5.17
N LYS A 439 -10.71 2.76 5.06
CA LYS A 439 -10.50 3.68 6.19
C LYS A 439 -11.49 4.83 6.12
N LEU A 440 -12.02 5.22 7.28
CA LEU A 440 -12.82 6.42 7.49
C LEU A 440 -11.91 7.52 8.08
N HIS A 441 -11.86 8.66 7.42
CA HIS A 441 -11.22 9.85 7.95
C HIS A 441 -12.28 10.80 8.50
N VAL A 442 -12.06 11.39 9.67
CA VAL A 442 -12.96 12.38 10.28
C VAL A 442 -12.17 13.56 10.83
N ALA A 443 -12.62 14.77 10.54
CA ALA A 443 -12.00 16.01 10.96
C ALA A 443 -13.05 16.99 11.52
N LYS A 444 -12.70 17.75 12.56
CA LYS A 444 -13.56 18.82 13.09
C LYS A 444 -13.38 20.08 12.25
N LEU A 445 -14.48 20.67 11.77
CA LEU A 445 -14.44 21.92 11.03
C LEU A 445 -14.29 23.11 12.00
N PRO A 446 -13.60 24.18 11.57
CA PRO A 446 -13.53 25.41 12.35
C PRO A 446 -14.91 26.00 12.61
N THR A 447 -15.18 26.42 13.85
CA THR A 447 -16.39 27.20 14.18
C THR A 447 -16.22 28.62 13.60
N ILE A 448 -17.08 29.04 12.67
CA ILE A 448 -17.03 30.41 12.13
C ILE A 448 -17.58 31.36 13.21
N ILE A 449 -16.71 32.18 13.78
CA ILE A 449 -17.07 33.20 14.78
C ILE A 449 -17.09 34.57 14.08
N ASN A 450 -18.29 35.02 13.67
CA ASN A 450 -18.71 36.33 13.12
C ASN A 450 -19.19 36.36 11.65
N PRO A 451 -20.51 36.52 11.39
CA PRO A 451 -21.07 36.67 10.03
C PRO A 451 -20.89 38.07 9.39
N GLY A 452 -20.16 39.00 10.03
CA GLY A 452 -20.29 40.44 9.74
C GLY A 452 -19.12 41.15 9.05
N ILE A 453 -18.02 40.47 8.72
CA ILE A 453 -16.87 41.12 8.07
C ILE A 453 -16.92 40.84 6.56
N ILE A 454 -17.28 41.86 5.78
CA ILE A 454 -17.06 41.86 4.32
C ILE A 454 -15.57 42.11 4.10
N VAL A 455 -14.81 41.06 3.78
CA VAL A 455 -13.43 41.17 3.31
C VAL A 455 -13.46 41.29 1.79
N THR A 456 -13.14 42.48 1.27
CA THR A 456 -12.90 42.67 -0.16
C THR A 456 -11.51 42.11 -0.50
N THR A 457 -11.43 40.88 -0.98
CA THR A 457 -10.16 40.28 -1.42
C THR A 457 -9.82 40.66 -2.86
N PHE A 458 -8.59 41.15 -3.09
CA PHE A 458 -7.96 41.15 -4.42
C PHE A 458 -7.51 39.73 -4.76
N VAL A 459 -7.92 39.22 -5.92
CA VAL A 459 -7.46 37.93 -6.46
C VAL A 459 -6.18 38.16 -7.25
N VAL A 460 -5.08 37.49 -6.87
CA VAL A 460 -3.90 37.32 -7.73
C VAL A 460 -4.02 35.94 -8.38
N PRO A 461 -4.13 35.82 -9.72
CA PRO A 461 -4.18 34.52 -10.38
C PRO A 461 -2.76 33.96 -10.54
N GLY A 462 -2.55 32.73 -10.07
CA GLY A 462 -1.40 31.91 -10.45
C GLY A 462 -0.58 31.42 -9.25
N ALA A 463 -0.39 30.09 -9.24
CA ALA A 463 0.52 29.32 -8.42
C ALA A 463 0.14 29.12 -6.94
N PHE A 464 -0.83 28.25 -6.65
CA PHE A 464 -0.75 27.35 -5.49
C PHE A 464 -1.42 26.02 -5.82
N GLU A 465 -0.64 24.94 -5.73
CA GLU A 465 -1.09 23.55 -5.63
C GLU A 465 -2.21 23.42 -4.58
N PRO A 466 -3.16 22.48 -4.71
CA PRO A 466 -4.12 22.22 -3.64
C PRO A 466 -3.32 21.89 -2.37
N LEU A 467 -3.51 22.68 -1.31
CA LEU A 467 -3.05 22.30 0.01
C LEU A 467 -3.62 20.92 0.29
N ALA A 468 -2.74 19.90 0.30
CA ALA A 468 -3.02 18.64 0.96
C ALA A 468 -3.63 19.01 2.32
N ALA A 469 -4.72 18.33 2.70
CA ALA A 469 -5.39 18.51 3.98
C ALA A 469 -4.35 18.30 5.10
N SER A 470 -3.66 19.38 5.46
CA SER A 470 -2.66 19.37 6.51
C SER A 470 -3.38 18.98 7.78
N THR A 471 -2.74 18.11 8.54
CA THR A 471 -3.22 17.32 9.68
C THR A 471 -3.68 18.13 10.90
N ALA A 472 -4.11 19.38 10.73
CA ALA A 472 -4.46 20.30 11.82
C ALA A 472 -5.89 20.13 12.37
N ASN A 473 -6.75 19.32 11.75
CA ASN A 473 -8.16 19.18 12.16
C ASN A 473 -8.70 17.74 12.27
N ALA A 474 -7.89 16.71 12.01
CA ALA A 474 -8.33 15.32 12.18
C ALA A 474 -8.63 15.02 13.66
N ILE A 475 -9.72 14.31 13.94
CA ILE A 475 -10.01 13.89 15.31
C ILE A 475 -9.04 12.80 15.75
N SER A 476 -8.82 12.68 17.05
CA SER A 476 -7.99 11.60 17.61
C SER A 476 -8.47 10.23 17.14
N GLY A 477 -7.55 9.40 16.66
CA GLY A 477 -7.83 8.07 16.11
C GLY A 477 -8.18 8.04 14.62
N SER A 478 -8.40 9.18 13.97
CA SER A 478 -8.55 9.24 12.51
C SER A 478 -7.18 9.07 11.82
N PRO A 479 -7.07 8.27 10.75
CA PRO A 479 -8.13 7.46 10.15
C PRO A 479 -8.46 6.18 10.91
N PHE A 480 -9.74 5.78 10.87
CA PHE A 480 -10.25 4.56 11.47
C PHE A 480 -10.38 3.44 10.43
N ALA A 481 -9.84 2.25 10.72
CA ALA A 481 -10.12 1.07 9.91
C ALA A 481 -11.61 0.68 10.03
N MET A 482 -12.23 0.35 8.91
CA MET A 482 -13.63 -0.08 8.86
C MET A 482 -13.74 -1.61 8.95
N THR A 483 -14.87 -2.08 9.47
CA THR A 483 -15.15 -3.53 9.60
C THR A 483 -16.11 -3.97 8.51
N ALA A 484 -15.78 -5.05 7.82
CA ALA A 484 -16.69 -5.66 6.85
C ALA A 484 -17.89 -6.30 7.56
N TYR A 485 -19.11 -5.99 7.13
CA TYR A 485 -20.35 -6.60 7.65
C TYR A 485 -21.11 -7.43 6.58
N SER A 486 -20.55 -7.50 5.37
CA SER A 486 -20.96 -8.44 4.32
C SER A 486 -19.78 -9.33 3.94
N ASN A 487 -20.06 -10.51 3.38
CA ASN A 487 -19.09 -11.57 3.03
C ASN A 487 -17.68 -11.04 2.64
N PRO A 488 -16.71 -11.02 3.57
CA PRO A 488 -15.39 -10.43 3.36
C PRO A 488 -14.44 -11.33 2.55
N GLY A 489 -14.90 -12.52 2.13
CA GLY A 489 -14.02 -13.62 1.73
C GLY A 489 -14.06 -14.08 0.27
N GLY A 490 -14.60 -13.33 -0.71
CA GLY A 490 -14.58 -13.90 -2.07
C GLY A 490 -15.19 -13.17 -3.27
N GLY A 491 -15.16 -11.85 -3.37
CA GLY A 491 -15.47 -11.26 -4.67
C GLY A 491 -15.39 -9.75 -4.74
N ALA A 492 -15.42 -9.26 -5.98
CA ALA A 492 -15.44 -7.89 -6.47
C ALA A 492 -16.30 -6.86 -5.72
N THR A 493 -16.98 -7.18 -4.61
CA THR A 493 -17.84 -6.25 -3.88
C THR A 493 -17.93 -6.62 -2.40
N ALA A 494 -17.77 -5.64 -1.51
CA ALA A 494 -17.95 -5.79 -0.06
C ALA A 494 -18.45 -4.49 0.59
N PHE A 495 -19.11 -4.61 1.74
CA PHE A 495 -19.70 -3.51 2.51
C PHE A 495 -19.03 -3.38 3.87
N TYR A 496 -18.72 -2.14 4.25
CA TYR A 496 -17.93 -1.81 5.43
C TYR A 496 -18.63 -0.78 6.29
N GLU A 497 -18.49 -0.90 7.61
CA GLU A 497 -19.02 0.06 8.57
C GLU A 497 -18.00 0.46 9.65
N HIS A 498 -18.15 1.67 10.17
CA HIS A 498 -17.49 2.15 11.39
C HIS A 498 -18.44 3.11 12.11
N ALA A 499 -18.47 3.09 13.44
CA ALA A 499 -19.35 3.98 14.20
C ALA A 499 -18.65 4.56 15.42
N LEU A 500 -18.82 5.87 15.63
CA LEU A 500 -18.16 6.61 16.71
C LEU A 500 -19.07 7.68 17.33
N TRP A 501 -18.64 8.18 18.49
CA TRP A 501 -19.20 9.37 19.14
C TRP A 501 -18.27 10.56 18.87
N LEU A 502 -18.87 11.74 18.68
CA LEU A 502 -18.13 12.95 18.34
C LEU A 502 -18.30 14.02 19.43
N PRO A 503 -17.25 14.80 19.73
CA PRO A 503 -17.36 15.92 20.67
C PRO A 503 -18.42 16.95 20.24
N ALA A 504 -19.10 17.53 21.22
CA ALA A 504 -20.10 18.58 21.00
C ALA A 504 -19.51 19.87 20.41
N GLY A 505 -20.41 20.73 19.91
CA GLY A 505 -20.07 22.11 19.55
C GLY A 505 -19.23 22.20 18.27
N GLY A 506 -19.71 21.58 17.18
CA GLY A 506 -19.05 21.75 15.88
C GLY A 506 -19.69 20.97 14.74
N ASN A 507 -19.32 21.38 13.53
CA ASN A 507 -19.53 20.60 12.32
C ASN A 507 -18.27 19.76 12.07
N TYR A 508 -18.46 18.58 11.47
CA TYR A 508 -17.37 17.71 11.08
C TYR A 508 -17.32 17.57 9.57
N ALA A 509 -16.18 17.08 9.09
CA ALA A 509 -16.01 16.58 7.74
C ALA A 509 -15.48 15.15 7.78
N TYR A 510 -15.85 14.35 6.78
CA TYR A 510 -15.35 12.98 6.64
C TYR A 510 -15.20 12.59 5.18
N TRP A 511 -14.35 11.58 4.94
CA TRP A 511 -14.21 10.93 3.65
C TRP A 511 -13.70 9.50 3.85
N PHE A 512 -13.81 8.69 2.80
CA PHE A 512 -13.36 7.31 2.80
C PHE A 512 -12.12 7.13 1.92
N GLU A 513 -11.26 6.22 2.32
CA GLU A 513 -10.11 5.76 1.55
C GLU A 513 -10.20 4.25 1.45
N ALA A 514 -9.97 3.68 0.27
CA ALA A 514 -9.80 2.25 0.11
C ALA A 514 -8.69 1.98 -0.89
N LYS A 515 -8.10 0.80 -0.77
CA LYS A 515 -7.11 0.30 -1.73
C LYS A 515 -7.44 -1.14 -2.06
N ASP A 516 -7.15 -1.59 -3.27
CA ASP A 516 -7.16 -3.01 -3.60
C ASP A 516 -5.98 -3.72 -2.91
N ARG A 517 -5.95 -5.06 -2.94
CA ARG A 517 -4.86 -5.85 -2.35
C ARG A 517 -3.47 -5.51 -2.92
N TRP A 518 -3.40 -4.88 -4.08
CA TRP A 518 -2.17 -4.46 -4.73
C TRP A 518 -1.81 -3.01 -4.41
N GLY A 519 -2.61 -2.30 -3.63
CA GLY A 519 -2.36 -0.94 -3.18
C GLY A 519 -2.89 0.16 -4.11
N VAL A 520 -3.66 -0.17 -5.15
CA VAL A 520 -4.30 0.84 -6.01
C VAL A 520 -5.40 1.54 -5.24
N ASP A 521 -5.34 2.88 -5.23
CA ASP A 521 -6.34 3.73 -4.61
C ASP A 521 -7.71 3.60 -5.26
N ALA A 522 -8.73 3.47 -4.42
CA ALA A 522 -10.11 3.47 -4.85
C ALA A 522 -10.55 4.86 -5.31
N VAL A 523 -11.49 4.86 -6.25
CA VAL A 523 -12.07 6.07 -6.84
C VAL A 523 -13.57 6.15 -6.50
N GLY A 524 -14.22 7.27 -6.81
CA GLY A 524 -15.66 7.44 -6.65
C GLY A 524 -16.05 8.46 -5.58
N ALA A 525 -17.33 8.83 -5.55
CA ALA A 525 -17.83 9.94 -4.73
C ALA A 525 -17.47 9.87 -3.22
N PRO A 526 -17.41 8.68 -2.56
CA PRO A 526 -17.04 8.59 -1.15
C PRO A 526 -15.60 9.00 -0.81
N THR A 527 -14.71 9.11 -1.79
CA THR A 527 -13.32 9.57 -1.55
C THR A 527 -13.21 11.08 -1.40
N SER A 528 -14.27 11.82 -1.74
CA SER A 528 -14.35 13.27 -1.55
C SER A 528 -14.92 13.62 -0.18
N SER A 529 -14.40 14.70 0.42
CA SER A 529 -14.86 15.19 1.72
C SER A 529 -16.35 15.58 1.73
N LYS A 530 -17.06 15.19 2.79
CA LYS A 530 -18.44 15.54 3.09
C LYS A 530 -18.51 16.28 4.43
N ASN A 531 -19.27 17.37 4.49
CA ASN A 531 -19.45 18.17 5.70
C ASN A 531 -20.63 17.65 6.54
N ALA A 532 -20.39 16.64 7.36
CA ALA A 532 -21.32 16.13 8.37
C ALA A 532 -20.53 15.23 9.37
N PRO A 533 -21.13 14.81 10.49
CA PRO A 533 -22.39 15.29 11.06
C PRO A 533 -22.27 16.67 11.67
N SER A 534 -23.41 17.32 11.88
CA SER A 534 -23.52 18.45 12.79
C SER A 534 -23.76 17.94 14.21
N VAL A 535 -22.87 18.29 15.13
CA VAL A 535 -22.95 17.88 16.53
C VAL A 535 -23.25 19.09 17.39
N THR A 536 -24.52 19.19 17.77
CA THR A 536 -25.04 20.25 18.63
C THR A 536 -24.52 20.10 20.05
N GLU A 537 -24.30 21.23 20.73
CA GLU A 537 -24.14 21.20 22.17
C GLU A 537 -25.46 20.80 22.81
N VAL A 538 -25.38 19.85 23.77
CA VAL A 538 -26.49 19.65 24.67
C VAL A 538 -26.45 20.78 25.67
N SER A 539 -27.45 21.67 25.62
CA SER A 539 -27.71 22.58 26.71
C SER A 539 -28.09 21.77 27.95
N ILE A 540 -27.10 21.52 28.81
CA ILE A 540 -27.40 21.22 30.20
C ILE A 540 -28.11 22.45 30.77
N PRO A 541 -29.26 22.31 31.46
CA PRO A 541 -29.84 23.42 32.19
C PRO A 541 -28.76 24.05 33.07
N SER A 542 -28.69 25.38 33.06
CA SER A 542 -27.65 26.19 33.71
C SER A 542 -27.60 26.07 35.25
N GLU A 543 -28.32 25.11 35.85
CA GLU A 543 -28.44 24.88 37.29
C GLU A 543 -28.22 23.40 37.67
N GLY A 544 -27.14 22.77 37.18
CA GLY A 544 -26.63 21.51 37.76
C GLY A 544 -27.51 20.27 37.61
N ASP A 545 -26.98 19.13 38.10
CA ASP A 545 -27.73 17.88 38.19
C ASP A 545 -28.85 18.05 39.24
N GLU A 546 -30.12 17.74 38.90
CA GLU A 546 -31.25 17.90 39.81
C GLU A 546 -32.21 16.70 39.80
N ALA A 547 -32.88 16.47 40.94
CA ALA A 547 -33.97 15.52 41.09
C ALA A 547 -35.21 16.19 41.68
N PHE A 548 -36.38 15.99 41.05
CA PHE A 548 -37.67 16.48 41.55
C PHE A 548 -38.80 15.48 41.31
N ALA A 549 -39.84 15.58 42.13
CA ALA A 549 -41.08 14.83 41.98
C ALA A 549 -42.20 15.76 41.53
N TYR A 550 -43.03 15.32 40.58
CA TYR A 550 -44.21 16.08 40.12
C TYR A 550 -45.40 15.16 39.79
N PRO A 551 -46.65 15.60 40.04
CA PRO A 551 -46.99 16.81 40.81
C PRO A 551 -46.54 16.68 42.28
N ASN A 552 -46.20 17.79 42.92
CA ASN A 552 -45.86 17.85 44.35
C ASN A 552 -46.62 19.03 44.99
N PRO A 553 -47.67 18.79 45.82
CA PRO A 553 -48.09 17.48 46.32
C PRO A 553 -48.60 16.54 45.22
N ALA A 554 -48.24 15.25 45.32
CA ALA A 554 -48.77 14.19 44.50
C ALA A 554 -50.27 14.02 44.77
N ARG A 555 -51.06 13.94 43.70
CA ARG A 555 -52.51 13.79 43.73
C ARG A 555 -52.93 12.63 42.85
N GLY A 556 -53.98 11.91 43.23
CA GLY A 556 -54.44 10.72 42.51
C GLY A 556 -53.66 9.46 42.89
N ASN A 557 -53.31 8.63 41.90
CA ASN A 557 -52.67 7.31 42.09
C ASN A 557 -51.25 7.21 41.50
N GLN A 558 -50.60 8.34 41.18
CA GLN A 558 -49.22 8.31 40.67
C GLN A 558 -48.43 9.60 40.97
N VAL A 559 -47.11 9.48 40.96
CA VAL A 559 -46.16 10.60 40.97
C VAL A 559 -44.98 10.27 40.05
N THR A 560 -44.48 11.26 39.31
CA THR A 560 -43.31 11.09 38.45
C THR A 560 -42.08 11.67 39.12
N PHE A 561 -41.02 10.89 39.20
CA PHE A 561 -39.69 11.36 39.56
C PHE A 561 -38.91 11.64 38.29
N ARG A 562 -38.40 12.86 38.13
CA ARG A 562 -37.52 13.25 37.02
C ARG A 562 -36.15 13.61 37.56
N LEU A 563 -35.13 13.08 36.92
CA LEU A 563 -33.72 13.36 37.17
C LEU A 563 -33.17 14.07 35.93
N ALA A 564 -32.74 15.32 36.08
CA ALA A 564 -32.00 16.05 35.06
C ALA A 564 -30.50 15.81 35.33
N LEU A 565 -29.89 14.86 34.61
CA LEU A 565 -28.51 14.42 34.82
C LEU A 565 -27.70 14.60 33.53
N GLY A 566 -26.48 15.13 33.66
CA GLY A 566 -25.50 15.18 32.56
C GLY A 566 -24.77 13.86 32.29
N TYR A 567 -25.25 12.72 32.81
CA TYR A 567 -24.55 11.43 32.76
C TYR A 567 -25.09 10.55 31.63
N LEU A 568 -24.23 9.76 30.97
CA LEU A 568 -24.62 8.81 29.93
C LEU A 568 -24.88 7.43 30.55
N ALA A 569 -26.13 6.95 30.44
CA ALA A 569 -26.57 5.68 31.03
C ALA A 569 -26.12 5.47 32.49
N PRO A 570 -26.41 6.43 33.39
CA PRO A 570 -26.00 6.33 34.78
C PRO A 570 -26.59 5.08 35.42
N VAL A 571 -25.87 4.51 36.38
CA VAL A 571 -26.46 3.53 37.30
C VAL A 571 -27.22 4.33 38.35
N ILE A 572 -28.55 4.29 38.27
CA ILE A 572 -29.46 5.02 39.15
C ILE A 572 -29.98 4.07 40.23
N GLU A 573 -29.79 4.47 41.48
CA GLU A 573 -30.38 3.85 42.65
C GLU A 573 -31.30 4.89 43.30
N MET A 574 -32.59 4.57 43.44
CA MET A 574 -33.55 5.44 44.13
C MET A 574 -34.31 4.66 45.19
N LYS A 575 -34.49 5.28 46.36
CA LYS A 575 -35.23 4.72 47.49
C LYS A 575 -36.21 5.75 48.03
N ILE A 576 -37.40 5.31 48.41
CA ILE A 576 -38.48 6.13 48.95
C ILE A 576 -38.72 5.71 50.40
N PHE A 577 -38.88 6.68 51.29
CA PHE A 577 -39.07 6.50 52.73
C PHE A 577 -40.26 7.33 53.20
N ASP A 578 -40.93 6.86 54.26
CA ASP A 578 -41.85 7.69 55.03
C ASP A 578 -41.09 8.69 55.93
N LEU A 579 -41.81 9.58 56.62
CA LEU A 579 -41.20 10.57 57.51
C LEU A 579 -40.56 9.95 58.78
N ALA A 580 -40.93 8.73 59.14
CA ALA A 580 -40.31 7.99 60.24
C ALA A 580 -39.00 7.31 59.83
N GLY A 581 -38.64 7.36 58.54
CA GLY A 581 -37.45 6.72 57.98
C GLY A 581 -37.66 5.26 57.58
N THR A 582 -38.89 4.75 57.63
CA THR A 582 -39.22 3.41 57.13
C THR A 582 -39.13 3.41 55.61
N MET A 583 -38.44 2.42 55.05
CA MET A 583 -38.34 2.26 53.60
C MET A 583 -39.69 1.81 53.04
N VAL A 584 -40.15 2.50 52.00
CA VAL A 584 -41.46 2.31 51.36
C VAL A 584 -41.29 1.60 50.02
N ASN A 585 -40.28 1.99 49.24
CA ASN A 585 -40.03 1.39 47.93
C ASN A 585 -38.55 1.55 47.52
N THR A 586 -38.02 0.54 46.81
CA THR A 586 -36.73 0.59 46.12
C THR A 586 -36.97 0.59 44.61
N VAL A 587 -36.46 1.60 43.91
CA VAL A 587 -36.57 1.74 42.45
C VAL A 587 -35.27 1.24 41.80
N PRO A 588 -35.29 0.11 41.08
CA PRO A 588 -34.11 -0.41 40.42
C PRO A 588 -33.72 0.42 39.19
N ASN A 589 -32.43 0.38 38.83
CA ASN A 589 -31.85 1.13 37.70
C ASN A 589 -32.57 0.91 36.36
N ASP A 590 -33.05 -0.31 36.10
CA ASP A 590 -33.72 -0.67 34.84
C ASP A 590 -35.10 -0.01 34.65
N ARG A 591 -35.66 0.59 35.71
CA ARG A 591 -36.91 1.35 35.65
C ARG A 591 -36.73 2.76 35.10
N PHE A 592 -35.50 3.25 34.99
CA PHE A 592 -35.19 4.50 34.31
C PHE A 592 -34.83 4.22 32.84
N PRO A 593 -35.53 4.84 31.86
CA PRO A 593 -35.21 4.65 30.45
C PRO A 593 -33.78 5.11 30.14
N LYS A 594 -32.97 4.23 29.53
CA LYS A 594 -31.56 4.52 29.20
C LYS A 594 -31.37 5.44 27.99
N THR A 595 -32.44 5.79 27.27
CA THR A 595 -32.40 6.47 25.97
C THR A 595 -32.75 7.95 26.02
N THR A 596 -32.92 8.54 27.20
CA THR A 596 -33.51 9.88 27.35
C THR A 596 -32.63 10.94 28.03
N PRO A 597 -31.28 10.97 27.89
CA PRO A 597 -30.48 12.05 28.47
C PRO A 597 -30.89 13.43 27.91
N PRO A 598 -30.85 14.51 28.72
CA PRO A 598 -30.43 14.54 30.12
C PRO A 598 -31.54 14.18 31.13
N PHE A 599 -32.72 13.71 30.71
CA PHE A 599 -33.88 13.48 31.59
C PHE A 599 -34.20 12.01 31.81
N TYR A 600 -34.00 11.52 33.03
CA TYR A 600 -34.37 10.16 33.43
C TYR A 600 -35.65 10.21 34.26
N GLU A 601 -36.73 9.61 33.78
CA GLU A 601 -38.04 9.63 34.43
C GLU A 601 -38.46 8.25 34.92
N TYR A 602 -39.06 8.22 36.12
CA TYR A 602 -39.72 7.05 36.69
C TYR A 602 -41.10 7.44 37.21
N VAL A 603 -42.14 6.77 36.72
CA VAL A 603 -43.52 6.94 37.21
C VAL A 603 -43.79 5.90 38.29
N TRP A 604 -44.09 6.36 39.49
CA TRP A 604 -44.44 5.52 40.63
C TRP A 604 -45.94 5.56 40.88
N ASP A 605 -46.55 4.40 41.09
CA ASP A 605 -47.98 4.21 41.36
C ASP A 605 -48.36 4.37 42.84
N MET A 606 -47.43 4.85 43.67
CA MET A 606 -47.59 5.08 45.11
C MET A 606 -48.00 3.82 45.88
N ARG A 607 -47.46 2.67 45.47
CA ARG A 607 -47.54 1.40 46.21
C ARG A 607 -46.21 1.07 46.88
N ASP A 608 -46.29 0.48 48.06
CA ASP A 608 -45.15 -0.10 48.74
C ASP A 608 -44.70 -1.43 48.11
N GLU A 609 -43.60 -2.01 48.63
CA GLU A 609 -43.06 -3.29 48.14
C GLU A 609 -44.03 -4.48 48.29
N SER A 610 -45.05 -4.38 49.14
CA SER A 610 -46.12 -5.39 49.29
C SER A 610 -47.28 -5.19 48.31
N GLY A 611 -47.24 -4.13 47.50
CA GLY A 611 -48.29 -3.74 46.57
C GLY A 611 -49.45 -2.97 47.21
N GLN A 612 -49.34 -2.57 48.49
CA GLN A 612 -50.37 -1.76 49.16
C GLN A 612 -50.18 -0.27 48.88
N GLN A 613 -51.30 0.44 48.80
CA GLN A 613 -51.32 1.89 48.56
C GLN A 613 -50.84 2.64 49.79
N VAL A 614 -49.83 3.50 49.65
CA VAL A 614 -49.21 4.23 50.77
C VAL A 614 -50.13 5.34 51.31
N ALA A 615 -50.08 5.68 52.59
CA ALA A 615 -50.98 6.68 53.18
C ALA A 615 -50.69 8.12 52.70
N SER A 616 -51.63 9.06 52.88
CA SER A 616 -51.33 10.49 52.73
C SER A 616 -50.30 10.92 53.78
N GLY A 617 -49.35 11.76 53.39
CA GLY A 617 -48.26 12.15 54.28
C GLY A 617 -47.07 12.76 53.53
N ILE A 618 -46.02 13.08 54.28
CA ILE A 618 -44.74 13.53 53.73
C ILE A 618 -43.84 12.31 53.56
N TYR A 619 -43.24 12.21 52.39
CA TYR A 619 -42.29 11.18 52.03
C TYR A 619 -40.97 11.81 51.62
N VAL A 620 -39.90 11.05 51.77
CA VAL A 620 -38.54 11.43 51.39
C VAL A 620 -38.05 10.44 50.34
N TYR A 621 -37.43 10.92 49.28
CA TYR A 621 -36.70 10.04 48.36
C TYR A 621 -35.23 10.41 48.34
N TRP A 622 -34.41 9.37 48.33
CA TRP A 622 -32.97 9.43 48.13
C TRP A 622 -32.66 8.89 46.74
N VAL A 623 -31.83 9.61 45.99
CA VAL A 623 -31.34 9.16 44.68
C VAL A 623 -29.83 9.28 44.62
N ARG A 624 -29.21 8.29 44.00
CA ARG A 624 -27.81 8.23 43.65
C ARG A 624 -27.68 7.83 42.20
N ALA A 625 -26.97 8.62 41.40
CA ALA A 625 -26.67 8.30 40.01
C ALA A 625 -25.16 8.36 39.78
N VAL A 626 -24.59 7.33 39.17
CA VAL A 626 -23.15 7.26 38.88
C VAL A 626 -22.95 7.16 37.37
N ASP A 627 -22.20 8.10 36.81
CA ASP A 627 -21.73 8.04 35.43
C ASP A 627 -20.66 6.95 35.29
N GLN A 628 -20.93 5.95 34.44
CA GLN A 628 -19.99 4.85 34.21
C GLN A 628 -18.76 5.27 33.41
N GLN A 629 -18.80 6.41 32.69
CA GLN A 629 -17.66 6.89 31.90
C GLN A 629 -16.71 7.78 32.71
N SER A 630 -17.23 8.83 33.36
CA SER A 630 -16.38 9.76 34.11
C SER A 630 -16.19 9.38 35.58
N GLY A 631 -16.98 8.44 36.11
CA GLY A 631 -17.03 8.12 37.54
C GLY A 631 -17.67 9.21 38.41
N LYS A 632 -18.20 10.29 37.80
CA LYS A 632 -18.91 11.34 38.53
C LYS A 632 -20.20 10.81 39.14
N GLU A 633 -20.57 11.40 40.26
CA GLU A 633 -21.69 10.94 41.07
C GLU A 633 -22.60 12.10 41.45
N PHE A 634 -23.91 11.88 41.27
CA PHE A 634 -24.97 12.75 41.73
C PHE A 634 -25.70 12.08 42.90
N LYS A 635 -25.93 12.83 43.98
CA LYS A 635 -26.73 12.41 45.13
C LYS A 635 -27.72 13.50 45.51
N ALA A 636 -28.97 13.13 45.73
CA ALA A 636 -29.97 14.04 46.25
C ALA A 636 -30.91 13.35 47.25
N VAL A 637 -31.32 14.11 48.26
CA VAL A 637 -32.41 13.76 49.18
C VAL A 637 -33.43 14.88 49.10
N LYS A 638 -34.67 14.55 48.76
CA LYS A 638 -35.74 15.52 48.53
C LYS A 638 -37.03 15.01 49.15
N LYS A 639 -37.92 15.93 49.48
CA LYS A 639 -39.22 15.64 50.10
C LYS A 639 -40.36 15.90 49.12
N PHE A 640 -41.41 15.12 49.22
CA PHE A 640 -42.67 15.35 48.52
C PHE A 640 -43.84 14.96 49.42
N ALA A 641 -45.01 15.52 49.14
CA ALA A 641 -46.23 15.21 49.88
C ALA A 641 -47.16 14.37 49.00
N ILE A 642 -47.85 13.40 49.61
CA ILE A 642 -48.95 12.66 48.98
C ILE A 642 -50.26 13.12 49.64
N LEU A 643 -51.19 13.61 48.83
CA LEU A 643 -52.54 13.99 49.26
C LEU A 643 -53.54 13.12 48.51
N LYS A 644 -54.31 12.31 49.24
CA LYS A 644 -55.34 11.43 48.68
C LYS A 644 -56.72 12.06 48.78
#